data_AF-A0A0F9TB15-F1
#
_entry.id   AF-A0A0F9TB15-F1
#
_cell.length_a   1.000
_cell.length_b   1.000
_cell.length_c   1.000
_cell.angle_alpha   90.00
_cell.angle_beta   90.00
_cell.angle_gamma   90.00
#
_symmetry.space_group_name_H-M   'P 1'
#
loop_
_entity.id
_entity.type
_entity.pdbx_description
1 polymer ?
#
loop_
_entity_poly.entity_id
_entity_poly.type
_entity_poly.pdbx_seq_one_letter_code
_entity_poly.pdbx_strand_id
1 'polypeptide(L)'
;MKIEILPNELKKYTVSSKSCVFQKDGIRIGPRFGRITFDLSEINATKCDLHFKRISGDGKTTIKSENTIDAIVVSKVSQTFSIHIRNEVYITREIGKGEVVLSSITAHSNKEENMPNWREIIKRCSKYKCIRMVGGQLFASSGGFIEDNNTIKKISTNPPGMFTREENRIKFLGSCEILDIHMGGKDPISVSSPYAHREKPGPNISTSVERPVNSIKIANVPNQIPFPLPTQQDQSQMNNSIVFNSTALNAFAKFGQIKNKLVKPIRSNNKNYLLIRKGARCSLSLSEIQDNSEYIVVIKAKKLNGNGKLWLTFASKENDFTDRVGAVLSGNISNKYITLRTKTCKYGQFHKLNISMEDTCSGEVLIEEILIVENIGITRTKGLIEYGFSTAEARDIPPSLSFGLSLNLDDDTFDPIYQGAKSFAKYVPIKTTETVDTISGSVATTTISGMSWLNKVSPIFPELRVIKNTNAIGGETLMIGRMGSLLPAKRIWVDAFFEKEAIDSDLAVLRSAAQIFSPSLLNVDLLKSKLPNVKVDLCTRPVPYITPKSVPYFENKEFALCFHRGHESTYRIIKAWNPQLPKMALVGARGGFPDTVIPVNEYMPYENLLFLISKCKFIIDIPTYRNYNSAFLDLAHHMGVPIISSNWFVIDKDNCIFLPPVEDIGKLKSPTTEAIIDGANRANNMPRKNARTDQYKAKFIASSARLFI
;
A
#
# COMPACT_ATOMS: atom_id res chain seq x y z
N MET A 1 33.95 -2.27 -16.68
CA MET A 1 32.57 -2.61 -16.24
C MET A 1 31.61 -1.44 -16.48
N LYS A 2 30.31 -1.68 -16.74
CA LYS A 2 29.25 -0.65 -16.72
C LYS A 2 28.31 -0.88 -15.54
N ILE A 3 28.02 0.16 -14.77
CA ILE A 3 27.11 0.16 -13.63
C ILE A 3 26.09 1.26 -13.83
N GLU A 4 24.80 0.91 -13.88
CA GLU A 4 23.71 1.89 -13.97
C GLU A 4 23.16 2.18 -12.56
N ILE A 5 23.22 3.45 -12.15
CA ILE A 5 22.68 3.96 -10.91
C ILE A 5 21.28 4.48 -11.20
N LEU A 6 20.28 3.77 -10.70
CA LEU A 6 18.86 4.03 -10.96
C LEU A 6 18.33 5.24 -10.15
N PRO A 7 17.19 5.85 -10.54
CA PRO A 7 16.63 7.04 -9.87
C PRO A 7 16.57 6.97 -8.33
N ASN A 8 16.19 5.80 -7.80
CA ASN A 8 16.06 5.52 -6.38
C ASN A 8 17.41 5.39 -5.63
N GLU A 9 18.51 5.19 -6.36
CA GLU A 9 19.85 4.97 -5.81
C GLU A 9 20.73 6.22 -5.89
N LEU A 10 20.42 7.17 -6.78
CA LEU A 10 21.18 8.43 -6.96
C LEU A 10 21.41 9.19 -5.64
N LYS A 11 20.47 9.11 -4.69
CA LYS A 11 20.60 9.75 -3.37
C LYS A 11 21.74 9.17 -2.52
N LYS A 12 22.09 7.89 -2.68
CA LYS A 12 23.23 7.26 -1.96
C LYS A 12 24.54 7.92 -2.36
N TYR A 13 24.70 8.22 -3.65
CA TYR A 13 25.93 8.77 -4.23
C TYR A 13 25.98 10.31 -4.19
N THR A 14 24.98 10.99 -3.62
CA THR A 14 24.95 12.47 -3.56
C THR A 14 25.69 12.98 -2.32
N VAL A 15 26.79 13.71 -2.53
CA VAL A 15 27.56 14.39 -1.47
C VAL A 15 26.85 15.65 -1.01
N SER A 16 26.36 16.46 -1.95
CA SER A 16 25.69 17.73 -1.64
C SER A 16 24.61 18.06 -2.67
N SER A 17 23.55 18.74 -2.23
CA SER A 17 22.53 19.26 -3.15
C SER A 17 21.92 20.57 -2.63
N LYS A 18 21.55 21.47 -3.55
CA LYS A 18 20.93 22.77 -3.28
C LYS A 18 19.91 23.06 -4.37
N SER A 19 18.69 23.43 -3.96
CA SER A 19 17.55 23.64 -4.87
C SER A 19 17.27 22.44 -5.78
N CYS A 20 17.45 21.22 -5.24
CA CYS A 20 17.15 19.96 -5.91
C CYS A 20 16.08 19.17 -5.13
N VAL A 21 15.26 18.39 -5.84
CA VAL A 21 14.22 17.53 -5.24
C VAL A 21 14.39 16.12 -5.80
N PHE A 22 14.58 15.15 -4.91
CA PHE A 22 14.66 13.73 -5.26
C PHE A 22 13.25 13.17 -5.47
N GLN A 23 13.02 12.47 -6.58
CA GLN A 23 11.74 11.89 -6.96
C GLN A 23 11.93 10.47 -7.53
N LYS A 24 10.82 9.75 -7.74
CA LYS A 24 10.86 8.37 -8.25
C LYS A 24 11.37 8.25 -9.68
N ASP A 25 11.29 9.32 -10.47
CA ASP A 25 11.74 9.41 -11.86
C ASP A 25 13.11 10.09 -12.02
N GLY A 26 13.74 10.52 -10.93
CA GLY A 26 15.08 11.11 -10.92
C GLY A 26 15.22 12.27 -9.95
N ILE A 27 16.20 13.13 -10.18
CA ILE A 27 16.48 14.32 -9.38
C ILE A 27 16.10 15.55 -10.17
N ARG A 28 15.07 16.28 -9.73
CA ARG A 28 14.74 17.61 -10.27
C ARG A 28 15.77 18.63 -9.80
N ILE A 29 16.40 19.32 -10.74
CA ILE A 29 17.35 20.40 -10.50
C ILE A 29 16.65 21.71 -10.84
N GLY A 30 16.34 22.49 -9.80
CA GLY A 30 15.48 23.68 -9.88
C GLY A 30 16.04 24.83 -10.73
N PRO A 31 15.18 25.81 -11.09
CA PRO A 31 15.58 27.00 -11.82
C PRO A 31 16.44 27.93 -10.96
N ARG A 32 17.59 28.36 -11.49
CA ARG A 32 18.61 29.22 -10.84
C ARG A 32 19.13 28.69 -9.49
N PHE A 33 20.46 28.56 -9.39
CA PHE A 33 21.17 28.04 -8.21
C PHE A 33 20.91 26.57 -7.86
N GLY A 34 20.23 25.81 -8.72
CA GLY A 34 20.23 24.34 -8.65
C GLY A 34 21.65 23.82 -8.75
N ARG A 35 22.11 23.07 -7.75
CA ARG A 35 23.45 22.47 -7.70
C ARG A 35 23.37 21.08 -7.06
N ILE A 36 24.07 20.10 -7.61
CA ILE A 36 24.21 18.76 -7.01
C ILE A 36 25.61 18.20 -7.30
N THR A 37 26.20 17.52 -6.32
CA THR A 37 27.50 16.87 -6.42
C THR A 37 27.35 15.38 -6.09
N PHE A 38 27.86 14.53 -6.96
CA PHE A 38 27.96 13.08 -6.73
C PHE A 38 29.40 12.68 -6.44
N ASP A 39 29.61 11.70 -5.57
CA ASP A 39 30.88 10.96 -5.47
C ASP A 39 30.67 9.53 -5.97
N LEU A 40 31.54 9.12 -6.88
CA LEU A 40 31.56 7.81 -7.55
C LEU A 40 32.87 7.06 -7.27
N SER A 41 33.67 7.52 -6.29
CA SER A 41 34.92 6.90 -5.84
C SER A 41 34.76 5.41 -5.49
N GLU A 42 33.69 5.03 -4.78
CA GLU A 42 33.35 3.63 -4.46
C GLU A 42 33.31 2.72 -5.70
N ILE A 43 32.95 3.27 -6.87
CA ILE A 43 32.73 2.53 -8.12
C ILE A 43 34.02 2.46 -8.96
N ASN A 44 35.09 3.19 -8.59
CA ASN A 44 36.32 3.31 -9.39
C ASN A 44 36.03 3.68 -10.86
N ALA A 45 35.05 4.57 -11.08
CA ALA A 45 34.61 4.94 -12.41
C ALA A 45 35.52 6.01 -13.04
N THR A 46 35.83 5.89 -14.33
CA THR A 46 36.72 6.78 -15.10
C THR A 46 35.95 7.62 -16.12
N LYS A 47 34.70 7.25 -16.39
CA LYS A 47 33.74 7.96 -17.22
C LYS A 47 32.34 7.72 -16.66
N CYS A 48 31.45 8.69 -16.78
CA CYS A 48 30.01 8.47 -16.57
C CYS A 48 29.16 9.10 -17.69
N ASP A 49 28.03 8.47 -17.97
CA ASP A 49 26.98 9.00 -18.82
C ASP A 49 25.80 9.47 -17.94
N LEU A 50 25.44 10.75 -18.06
CA LEU A 50 24.38 11.41 -17.28
C LEU A 50 23.13 11.54 -18.13
N HIS A 51 22.01 10.95 -17.69
CA HIS A 51 20.76 10.93 -18.47
C HIS A 51 19.80 12.01 -17.96
N PHE A 52 19.53 13.03 -18.79
CA PHE A 52 18.71 14.19 -18.42
C PHE A 52 17.42 14.30 -19.23
N LYS A 53 16.39 14.85 -18.59
CA LYS A 53 15.09 15.19 -19.20
C LYS A 53 14.73 16.64 -18.87
N ARG A 54 14.42 17.46 -19.88
CA ARG A 54 13.87 18.81 -19.67
C ARG A 54 12.39 18.72 -19.33
N ILE A 55 12.01 19.37 -18.25
CA ILE A 55 10.61 19.54 -17.84
C ILE A 55 10.09 20.90 -18.33
N SER A 56 10.85 21.97 -18.13
CA SER A 56 10.46 23.32 -18.55
C SER A 56 11.67 24.24 -18.81
N GLY A 57 11.43 25.39 -19.45
CA GLY A 57 12.45 26.43 -19.66
C GLY A 57 13.52 26.09 -20.70
N ASP A 58 14.75 26.55 -20.46
CA ASP A 58 15.85 26.54 -21.45
C ASP A 58 16.77 25.32 -21.39
N GLY A 59 16.63 24.47 -20.36
CA GLY A 59 17.42 23.24 -20.22
C GLY A 59 18.91 23.44 -19.94
N LYS A 60 19.38 24.68 -19.75
CA LYS A 60 20.80 24.98 -19.54
C LYS A 60 21.31 24.40 -18.22
N THR A 61 22.40 23.66 -18.29
CA THR A 61 23.03 22.93 -17.18
C THR A 61 24.54 22.81 -17.41
N THR A 62 25.37 23.18 -16.45
CA THR A 62 26.83 23.01 -16.52
C THR A 62 27.23 21.78 -15.71
N ILE A 63 27.99 20.88 -16.32
CA ILE A 63 28.47 19.64 -15.72
C ILE A 63 30.00 19.77 -15.59
N LYS A 64 30.57 19.51 -14.41
CA LYS A 64 32.01 19.57 -14.15
C LYS A 64 32.50 18.32 -13.45
N SER A 65 33.66 17.83 -13.87
CA SER A 65 34.46 16.83 -13.13
C SER A 65 35.93 17.12 -13.43
N GLU A 66 36.64 16.28 -14.19
CA GLU A 66 37.93 16.65 -14.78
C GLU A 66 37.78 17.77 -15.82
N ASN A 67 36.77 17.63 -16.69
CA ASN A 67 36.43 18.61 -17.72
C ASN A 67 35.16 19.38 -17.32
N THR A 68 34.90 20.52 -17.97
CA THR A 68 33.63 21.25 -17.88
C THR A 68 32.86 21.13 -19.19
N ILE A 69 31.57 20.82 -19.12
CA ILE A 69 30.64 20.72 -20.24
C ILE A 69 29.44 21.63 -19.96
N ASP A 70 29.25 22.66 -20.78
CA ASP A 70 28.02 23.45 -20.80
C ASP A 70 26.98 22.76 -21.68
N ALA A 71 26.01 22.10 -21.04
CA ALA A 71 24.99 21.30 -21.67
C ALA A 71 23.65 22.05 -21.81
N ILE A 72 22.94 21.79 -22.91
CA ILE A 72 21.56 22.25 -23.13
C ILE A 72 20.68 21.01 -23.30
N VAL A 73 19.88 20.70 -22.27
CA VAL A 73 18.93 19.59 -22.29
C VAL A 73 17.71 20.01 -23.12
N VAL A 74 17.64 19.57 -24.37
CA VAL A 74 16.52 19.91 -25.28
C VAL A 74 15.35 18.92 -25.15
N SER A 75 15.66 17.65 -24.91
CA SER A 75 14.70 16.53 -24.92
C SER A 75 13.73 16.54 -23.73
N LYS A 76 12.44 16.28 -24.00
CA LYS A 76 11.42 16.00 -22.96
C LYS A 76 11.33 14.51 -22.58
N VAL A 77 12.16 13.64 -23.17
CA VAL A 77 12.12 12.18 -22.94
C VAL A 77 13.36 11.76 -22.15
N SER A 78 14.52 11.72 -22.79
CA SER A 78 15.85 11.64 -22.19
C SER A 78 16.89 12.16 -23.18
N GLN A 79 18.05 12.57 -22.68
CA GLN A 79 19.23 13.02 -23.43
C GLN A 79 20.48 12.75 -22.58
N THR A 80 21.46 12.06 -23.15
CA THR A 80 22.65 11.59 -22.44
C THR A 80 23.84 12.53 -22.66
N PHE A 81 24.58 12.83 -21.59
CA PHE A 81 25.84 13.59 -21.64
C PHE A 81 26.96 12.78 -20.99
N SER A 82 28.00 12.44 -21.76
CA SER A 82 29.18 11.71 -21.28
C SER A 82 30.24 12.65 -20.74
N ILE A 83 30.85 12.31 -19.60
CA ILE A 83 31.97 13.07 -19.01
C ILE A 83 33.03 12.14 -18.39
N HIS A 84 34.30 12.51 -18.49
CA HIS A 84 35.42 11.85 -17.80
C HIS A 84 35.53 12.33 -16.36
N ILE A 85 35.79 11.41 -15.44
CA ILE A 85 35.67 11.63 -14.01
C ILE A 85 36.87 11.04 -13.26
N ARG A 86 37.27 11.72 -12.18
CA ARG A 86 38.17 11.14 -11.16
C ARG A 86 37.34 10.43 -10.10
N ASN A 87 36.69 11.23 -9.26
CA ASN A 87 35.86 10.77 -8.14
C ASN A 87 34.47 11.41 -8.23
N GLU A 88 34.41 12.73 -8.36
CA GLU A 88 33.16 13.49 -8.21
C GLU A 88 32.61 14.10 -9.51
N VAL A 89 31.29 14.29 -9.55
CA VAL A 89 30.56 14.96 -10.64
C VAL A 89 29.69 16.08 -10.09
N TYR A 90 29.94 17.30 -10.55
CA TYR A 90 29.25 18.52 -10.16
C TYR A 90 28.30 18.97 -11.27
N ILE A 91 27.04 19.22 -10.93
CA ILE A 91 26.00 19.62 -11.89
C ILE A 91 25.34 20.90 -11.38
N THR A 92 25.38 21.98 -12.16
CA THR A 92 24.93 23.31 -11.73
C THR A 92 24.04 24.00 -12.77
N ARG A 93 23.14 24.87 -12.30
CA ARG A 93 22.20 25.64 -13.14
C ARG A 93 22.17 27.10 -12.71
N GLU A 94 23.27 27.80 -12.96
CA GLU A 94 23.48 29.15 -12.42
C GLU A 94 22.62 30.21 -13.15
N ILE A 95 22.45 30.06 -14.48
CA ILE A 95 21.71 31.01 -15.32
C ILE A 95 20.40 30.42 -15.88
N GLY A 96 20.23 29.09 -15.82
CA GLY A 96 19.14 28.36 -16.47
C GLY A 96 17.73 28.67 -15.93
N LYS A 97 16.76 28.71 -16.85
CA LYS A 97 15.32 28.88 -16.58
C LYS A 97 14.59 27.53 -16.59
N GLY A 98 13.47 27.43 -15.87
CA GLY A 98 12.66 26.19 -15.77
C GLY A 98 13.37 25.03 -15.08
N GLU A 99 12.88 23.80 -15.26
CA GLU A 99 13.32 22.59 -14.56
C GLU A 99 13.92 21.52 -15.51
N VAL A 100 14.93 20.80 -15.02
CA VAL A 100 15.45 19.56 -15.61
C VAL A 100 15.47 18.43 -14.57
N VAL A 101 15.35 17.19 -15.01
CA VAL A 101 15.49 15.97 -14.22
C VAL A 101 16.76 15.24 -14.66
N LEU A 102 17.59 14.80 -13.72
CA LEU A 102 18.60 13.76 -13.94
C LEU A 102 17.96 12.41 -13.58
N SER A 103 17.69 11.55 -14.56
CA SER A 103 16.98 10.28 -14.36
C SER A 103 17.89 9.15 -13.90
N SER A 104 19.09 9.04 -14.46
CA SER A 104 20.07 8.00 -14.07
C SER A 104 21.50 8.42 -14.41
N ILE A 105 22.46 7.71 -13.82
CA ILE A 105 23.90 7.83 -14.12
C ILE A 105 24.41 6.45 -14.51
N THR A 106 25.04 6.31 -15.67
CA THR A 106 25.76 5.08 -16.05
C THR A 106 27.25 5.29 -15.85
N ALA A 107 27.81 4.72 -14.79
CA ALA A 107 29.23 4.73 -14.49
C ALA A 107 29.97 3.66 -15.32
N HIS A 108 31.13 4.01 -15.87
CA HIS A 108 32.04 3.10 -16.57
C HIS A 108 33.34 3.04 -15.77
N SER A 109 33.69 1.86 -15.27
CA SER A 109 34.98 1.62 -14.64
C SER A 109 35.94 0.93 -15.61
N ASN A 110 37.18 1.43 -15.65
CA ASN A 110 38.29 0.80 -16.38
C ASN A 110 38.85 -0.44 -15.67
N LYS A 111 38.40 -0.76 -14.44
CA LYS A 111 38.71 -2.04 -13.84
C LYS A 111 38.02 -3.16 -14.61
N GLU A 112 38.81 -3.87 -15.42
CA GLU A 112 38.65 -5.31 -15.57
C GLU A 112 39.14 -5.96 -14.27
N GLU A 113 38.32 -5.88 -13.22
CA GLU A 113 38.40 -6.91 -12.19
C GLU A 113 37.99 -8.22 -12.85
N ASN A 114 38.81 -9.27 -12.68
CA ASN A 114 38.63 -10.60 -13.22
C ASN A 114 37.35 -11.25 -12.64
N MET A 115 36.17 -10.80 -13.08
CA MET A 115 34.93 -11.52 -12.84
C MET A 115 35.08 -12.90 -13.48
N PRO A 116 34.93 -13.99 -12.71
CA PRO A 116 35.00 -15.33 -13.27
C PRO A 116 34.01 -15.45 -14.43
N ASN A 117 34.44 -16.07 -15.54
CA ASN A 117 33.54 -16.29 -16.68
C ASN A 117 32.50 -17.37 -16.30
N TRP A 118 31.49 -16.98 -15.52
CA TRP A 118 30.50 -17.88 -14.94
C TRP A 118 29.77 -18.71 -16.00
N ARG A 119 29.59 -18.17 -17.21
CA ARG A 119 29.02 -18.91 -18.34
C ARG A 119 29.90 -20.08 -18.76
N GLU A 120 31.21 -19.92 -18.74
CA GLU A 120 32.16 -20.96 -19.11
C GLU A 120 32.39 -21.96 -17.98
N ILE A 121 32.52 -21.48 -16.74
CA ILE A 121 32.66 -22.33 -15.55
C ILE A 121 31.46 -23.26 -15.39
N ILE A 122 30.23 -22.73 -15.50
CA ILE A 122 29.01 -23.52 -15.39
C ILE A 122 28.77 -24.41 -16.63
N LYS A 123 29.28 -24.03 -17.82
CA LYS A 123 29.29 -24.93 -19.01
C LYS A 123 30.18 -26.16 -18.83
N ARG A 124 31.22 -26.11 -17.99
CA ARG A 124 32.09 -27.25 -17.68
C ARG A 124 31.47 -28.21 -16.65
N CYS A 125 30.34 -27.84 -16.04
CA CYS A 125 29.57 -28.69 -15.14
C CYS A 125 28.55 -29.51 -15.94
N SER A 126 28.27 -30.76 -15.55
CA SER A 126 27.45 -31.67 -16.36
C SER A 126 25.96 -31.33 -16.32
N LYS A 127 25.43 -30.95 -15.15
CA LYS A 127 24.08 -30.36 -14.99
C LYS A 127 24.06 -29.35 -13.83
N TYR A 128 23.05 -28.49 -13.82
CA TYR A 128 22.77 -27.61 -12.68
C TYR A 128 21.28 -27.28 -12.59
N LYS A 129 20.81 -26.91 -11.39
CA LYS A 129 19.42 -26.52 -11.14
C LYS A 129 19.33 -25.42 -10.10
N CYS A 130 18.40 -24.48 -10.31
CA CYS A 130 18.13 -23.33 -9.41
C CYS A 130 19.36 -22.44 -9.13
N ILE A 131 20.25 -22.35 -10.13
CA ILE A 131 21.36 -21.40 -10.18
C ILE A 131 21.02 -20.37 -11.26
N ARG A 132 21.26 -19.09 -10.97
CA ARG A 132 20.94 -17.97 -11.86
C ARG A 132 22.01 -16.89 -11.80
N MET A 133 22.11 -16.11 -12.86
CA MET A 133 23.00 -14.95 -12.95
C MET A 133 22.19 -13.68 -12.78
N VAL A 134 22.64 -12.76 -11.91
CA VAL A 134 22.01 -11.44 -11.68
C VAL A 134 23.13 -10.43 -11.55
N GLY A 135 23.13 -9.36 -12.35
CA GLY A 135 24.16 -8.31 -12.27
C GLY A 135 25.60 -8.75 -12.59
N GLY A 136 25.80 -9.92 -13.20
CA GLY A 136 27.11 -10.54 -13.40
C GLY A 136 27.56 -11.47 -12.27
N GLN A 137 26.89 -11.45 -11.12
CA GLN A 137 27.11 -12.38 -10.01
C GLN A 137 26.30 -13.67 -10.20
N LEU A 138 26.77 -14.76 -9.60
CA LEU A 138 26.15 -16.08 -9.66
C LEU A 138 25.46 -16.41 -8.33
N PHE A 139 24.20 -16.83 -8.37
CA PHE A 139 23.40 -17.12 -7.18
C PHE A 139 22.80 -18.51 -7.25
N ALA A 140 22.87 -19.26 -6.15
CA ALA A 140 22.11 -20.48 -5.93
C ALA A 140 20.89 -20.21 -5.04
N SER A 141 19.84 -21.02 -5.21
CA SER A 141 18.68 -21.08 -4.32
C SER A 141 18.74 -22.35 -3.47
N SER A 142 18.04 -22.36 -2.32
CA SER A 142 17.88 -23.55 -1.47
C SER A 142 17.47 -24.79 -2.28
N GLY A 143 18.19 -25.90 -2.11
CA GLY A 143 17.96 -27.15 -2.84
C GLY A 143 18.45 -27.15 -4.30
N GLY A 144 19.00 -26.03 -4.78
CA GLY A 144 19.73 -25.95 -6.04
C GLY A 144 21.00 -26.79 -6.01
N PHE A 145 21.56 -27.08 -7.18
CA PHE A 145 22.74 -27.94 -7.28
C PHE A 145 23.55 -27.73 -8.54
N ILE A 146 24.80 -28.18 -8.49
CA ILE A 146 25.71 -28.43 -9.62
C ILE A 146 26.07 -29.91 -9.57
N GLU A 147 25.78 -30.67 -10.63
CA GLU A 147 26.47 -31.93 -10.90
C GLU A 147 27.82 -31.57 -11.54
N ASP A 148 28.90 -31.84 -10.83
CA ASP A 148 30.26 -31.44 -11.19
C ASP A 148 31.14 -32.65 -11.57
N ASN A 149 30.65 -33.88 -11.39
CA ASN A 149 31.44 -35.11 -11.57
C ASN A 149 32.78 -35.07 -10.80
N ASN A 150 32.76 -34.46 -9.61
CA ASN A 150 33.92 -34.19 -8.77
C ASN A 150 35.00 -33.24 -9.35
N THR A 151 34.71 -32.52 -10.44
CA THR A 151 35.65 -31.55 -11.04
C THR A 151 35.81 -30.26 -10.21
N ILE A 152 34.84 -29.84 -9.40
CA ILE A 152 34.99 -28.66 -8.54
C ILE A 152 35.80 -29.06 -7.30
N LYS A 153 37.01 -28.53 -7.15
CA LYS A 153 37.87 -28.79 -5.97
C LYS A 153 37.55 -27.87 -4.80
N LYS A 154 37.17 -26.62 -5.07
CA LYS A 154 36.82 -25.63 -4.04
C LYS A 154 35.70 -24.73 -4.58
N ILE A 155 34.74 -24.42 -3.72
CA ILE A 155 33.69 -23.45 -3.97
C ILE A 155 33.56 -22.56 -2.73
N SER A 156 33.35 -21.27 -2.92
CA SER A 156 33.06 -20.34 -1.83
C SER A 156 31.73 -19.61 -2.06
N THR A 157 31.07 -19.29 -0.97
CA THR A 157 29.68 -18.81 -0.96
C THR A 157 29.50 -17.66 0.02
N ASN A 158 28.48 -16.84 -0.19
CA ASN A 158 28.01 -15.84 0.77
C ASN A 158 26.49 -16.06 1.04
N PRO A 159 26.07 -16.44 2.26
CA PRO A 159 26.91 -16.76 3.43
C PRO A 159 27.90 -17.91 3.19
N PRO A 160 29.00 -18.01 3.96
CA PRO A 160 29.99 -19.08 3.80
C PRO A 160 29.43 -20.44 4.21
N GLY A 161 29.90 -21.50 3.54
CA GLY A 161 29.54 -22.89 3.87
C GLY A 161 28.11 -23.30 3.45
N MET A 162 27.46 -22.55 2.56
CA MET A 162 26.05 -22.75 2.19
C MET A 162 25.78 -23.93 1.24
N PHE A 163 26.64 -24.96 1.25
CA PHE A 163 26.55 -26.12 0.39
C PHE A 163 27.03 -27.41 1.09
N THR A 164 26.54 -28.55 0.63
CA THR A 164 27.09 -29.88 0.91
C THR A 164 27.56 -30.54 -0.38
N ARG A 165 28.47 -31.52 -0.25
CA ARG A 165 28.92 -32.38 -1.37
C ARG A 165 28.30 -33.76 -1.20
N GLU A 166 27.54 -34.18 -2.19
CA GLU A 166 26.88 -35.49 -2.30
C GLU A 166 27.49 -36.19 -3.53
N GLU A 167 28.50 -37.04 -3.32
CA GLU A 167 29.24 -37.75 -4.39
C GLU A 167 29.73 -36.83 -5.52
N ASN A 168 29.04 -36.84 -6.66
CA ASN A 168 29.34 -36.09 -7.89
C ASN A 168 28.57 -34.75 -8.00
N ARG A 169 28.04 -34.25 -6.88
CA ARG A 169 27.11 -33.13 -6.86
C ARG A 169 27.35 -32.21 -5.66
N ILE A 170 27.38 -30.90 -5.93
CA ILE A 170 27.34 -29.84 -4.93
C ILE A 170 25.88 -29.37 -4.80
N LYS A 171 25.35 -29.34 -3.58
CA LYS A 171 23.96 -29.02 -3.28
C LYS A 171 23.87 -27.87 -2.29
N PHE A 172 23.12 -26.84 -2.62
CA PHE A 172 23.05 -25.62 -1.82
C PHE A 172 21.99 -25.74 -0.71
N LEU A 173 22.41 -25.50 0.52
CA LEU A 173 21.58 -25.65 1.73
C LEU A 173 20.52 -24.53 1.83
N GLY A 174 20.84 -23.35 1.31
CA GLY A 174 19.96 -22.19 1.28
C GLY A 174 20.26 -21.30 0.07
N SER A 175 19.65 -20.12 0.04
CA SER A 175 20.00 -19.12 -0.98
C SER A 175 21.34 -18.46 -0.63
N CYS A 176 22.27 -18.44 -1.58
CA CYS A 176 23.59 -17.83 -1.42
C CYS A 176 24.11 -17.29 -2.75
N GLU A 177 24.98 -16.28 -2.67
CA GLU A 177 25.89 -15.94 -3.77
C GLU A 177 27.01 -16.97 -3.84
N ILE A 178 27.46 -17.32 -5.05
CA ILE A 178 28.65 -18.12 -5.30
C ILE A 178 29.76 -17.13 -5.68
N LEU A 179 30.75 -16.99 -4.81
CA LEU A 179 31.83 -16.02 -4.98
C LEU A 179 32.97 -16.55 -5.86
N ASP A 180 33.24 -17.86 -5.78
CA ASP A 180 34.36 -18.51 -6.47
C ASP A 180 34.09 -20.02 -6.67
N ILE A 181 34.53 -20.56 -7.81
CA ILE A 181 34.54 -21.99 -8.14
C ILE A 181 35.91 -22.31 -8.77
N HIS A 182 36.74 -23.10 -8.07
CA HIS A 182 37.98 -23.65 -8.62
C HIS A 182 37.75 -25.07 -9.14
N MET A 183 37.93 -25.24 -10.45
CA MET A 183 37.92 -26.55 -11.12
C MET A 183 39.30 -27.23 -10.99
N GLY A 184 39.32 -28.52 -10.69
CA GLY A 184 40.49 -29.39 -10.82
C GLY A 184 40.61 -29.92 -12.25
N GLY A 185 41.79 -29.78 -12.85
CA GLY A 185 42.02 -30.20 -14.23
C GLY A 185 41.97 -31.71 -14.45
N LYS A 186 40.89 -32.17 -15.08
CA LYS A 186 40.86 -33.04 -16.27
C LYS A 186 39.45 -32.96 -16.87
N ASP A 187 39.34 -32.71 -18.17
CA ASP A 187 38.05 -32.40 -18.80
C ASP A 187 37.09 -33.61 -18.79
N PRO A 188 35.84 -33.47 -18.29
CA PRO A 188 34.83 -34.49 -18.43
C PRO A 188 34.21 -34.47 -19.84
N ILE A 189 33.94 -35.67 -20.35
CA ILE A 189 33.53 -35.94 -21.74
C ILE A 189 32.19 -35.25 -22.08
N SER A 190 32.12 -34.65 -23.27
CA SER A 190 30.90 -34.05 -23.81
C SER A 190 29.83 -35.12 -24.05
N VAL A 191 28.67 -34.97 -23.39
CA VAL A 191 27.44 -35.71 -23.73
C VAL A 191 26.37 -34.69 -24.09
N SER A 192 25.76 -34.88 -25.26
CA SER A 192 24.70 -34.01 -25.77
C SER A 192 23.47 -34.03 -24.87
N SER A 193 22.96 -32.83 -24.55
CA SER A 193 21.71 -32.64 -23.80
C SER A 193 20.68 -31.94 -24.70
N PRO A 194 19.40 -32.35 -24.69
CA PRO A 194 18.40 -31.82 -25.62
C PRO A 194 18.02 -30.39 -25.24
N TYR A 195 18.32 -29.44 -26.13
CA TYR A 195 17.82 -28.07 -26.02
C TYR A 195 16.34 -28.01 -26.43
N ALA A 196 15.50 -27.51 -25.52
CA ALA A 196 14.17 -27.01 -25.86
C ALA A 196 14.21 -25.47 -25.97
N HIS A 197 14.69 -24.96 -27.11
CA HIS A 197 14.49 -23.56 -27.47
C HIS A 197 13.04 -23.36 -27.95
N ARG A 198 12.29 -22.47 -27.29
CA ARG A 198 11.09 -21.85 -27.87
C ARG A 198 11.45 -20.44 -28.33
N GLU A 199 11.80 -20.32 -29.60
CA GLU A 199 11.90 -19.02 -30.25
C GLU A 199 10.50 -18.46 -30.59
N LYS A 200 10.41 -17.15 -30.71
CA LYS A 200 9.18 -16.48 -31.18
C LYS A 200 9.07 -16.67 -32.69
N PRO A 201 7.90 -17.02 -33.26
CA PRO A 201 7.73 -17.01 -34.71
C PRO A 201 7.75 -15.57 -35.23
N GLY A 202 8.71 -15.27 -36.10
CA GLY A 202 8.66 -14.14 -37.02
C GLY A 202 7.74 -14.43 -38.21
N PRO A 203 7.44 -13.43 -39.06
CA PRO A 203 6.53 -13.60 -40.18
C PRO A 203 7.19 -14.36 -41.33
N ASN A 204 6.57 -15.45 -41.78
CA ASN A 204 7.00 -16.14 -43.01
C ASN A 204 6.43 -15.44 -44.24
N ILE A 205 7.33 -14.99 -45.12
CA ILE A 205 7.03 -14.63 -46.50
C ILE A 205 6.87 -15.91 -47.31
N SER A 206 5.90 -15.95 -48.22
CA SER A 206 5.58 -17.11 -49.05
C SER A 206 6.57 -17.33 -50.19
N THR A 207 6.94 -18.58 -50.44
CA THR A 207 7.29 -19.07 -51.79
C THR A 207 6.42 -20.28 -52.14
N SER A 208 6.09 -20.37 -53.43
CA SER A 208 5.03 -21.19 -54.01
C SER A 208 5.52 -22.52 -54.59
N VAL A 209 4.73 -23.60 -54.45
CA VAL A 209 4.54 -24.63 -55.50
C VAL A 209 3.09 -25.18 -55.41
N GLU A 210 2.51 -25.55 -56.56
CA GLU A 210 1.16 -26.13 -56.74
C GLU A 210 1.08 -27.64 -56.37
N ARG A 211 -0.04 -28.40 -56.32
CA ARG A 211 -1.49 -28.32 -56.66
C ARG A 211 -2.20 -29.50 -55.89
N PRO A 212 -3.51 -29.84 -56.04
CA PRO A 212 -4.67 -29.12 -56.55
C PRO A 212 -5.93 -29.14 -55.63
N VAL A 213 -6.77 -28.12 -55.81
CA VAL A 213 -8.26 -28.14 -55.85
C VAL A 213 -9.03 -29.27 -55.14
N ASN A 214 -9.80 -28.91 -54.11
CA ASN A 214 -11.26 -29.13 -54.13
C ASN A 214 -12.00 -28.08 -53.29
N SER A 215 -13.15 -27.64 -53.80
CA SER A 215 -13.81 -26.39 -53.36
C SER A 215 -15.08 -26.64 -52.56
N ILE A 216 -15.27 -25.87 -51.48
CA ILE A 216 -16.59 -25.64 -50.87
C ILE A 216 -16.76 -24.12 -50.69
N LYS A 217 -17.80 -23.57 -51.33
CA LYS A 217 -18.19 -22.16 -51.21
C LYS A 217 -19.12 -21.98 -50.02
N ILE A 218 -18.85 -21.02 -49.13
CA ILE A 218 -19.85 -20.44 -48.21
C ILE A 218 -19.73 -18.91 -48.30
N ALA A 219 -20.88 -18.23 -48.13
CA ALA A 219 -21.17 -16.93 -48.72
C ALA A 219 -20.59 -15.70 -47.99
N ASN A 220 -20.61 -14.58 -48.71
CA ASN A 220 -20.17 -13.25 -48.30
C ASN A 220 -20.86 -12.74 -47.02
N VAL A 221 -20.08 -12.11 -46.13
CA VAL A 221 -20.58 -11.15 -45.13
C VAL A 221 -19.93 -9.78 -45.43
N PRO A 222 -20.71 -8.69 -45.56
CA PRO A 222 -20.18 -7.40 -46.02
C PRO A 222 -19.52 -6.58 -44.91
N ASN A 223 -18.46 -5.87 -45.32
CA ASN A 223 -17.87 -4.63 -44.79
C ASN A 223 -17.64 -4.42 -43.28
N GLN A 224 -16.39 -4.10 -42.98
CA GLN A 224 -15.91 -3.68 -41.67
C GLN A 224 -16.52 -2.34 -41.23
N ILE A 225 -16.83 -2.27 -39.94
CA ILE A 225 -17.16 -1.04 -39.22
C ILE A 225 -15.89 -0.19 -39.08
N PRO A 226 -15.88 1.11 -39.41
CA PRO A 226 -14.79 1.99 -39.05
C PRO A 226 -14.81 2.24 -37.54
N PHE A 227 -13.70 1.91 -36.84
CA PHE A 227 -13.55 2.25 -35.43
C PHE A 227 -13.56 3.78 -35.24
N PRO A 228 -14.42 4.34 -34.36
CA PRO A 228 -14.23 5.71 -33.92
C PRO A 228 -12.93 5.80 -33.12
N LEU A 229 -12.16 6.89 -33.32
CA LEU A 229 -11.00 7.16 -32.47
C LEU A 229 -11.44 7.27 -30.99
N PRO A 230 -10.59 6.87 -30.03
CA PRO A 230 -10.90 7.07 -28.61
C PRO A 230 -11.07 8.57 -28.32
N THR A 231 -12.31 8.98 -28.07
CA THR A 231 -12.60 10.29 -27.49
C THR A 231 -11.85 10.39 -26.17
N GLN A 232 -11.11 11.48 -25.96
CA GLN A 232 -10.51 11.75 -24.66
C GLN A 232 -11.61 11.90 -23.61
N GLN A 233 -11.80 10.87 -22.77
CA GLN A 233 -12.69 10.99 -21.61
C GLN A 233 -12.02 11.86 -20.54
N ASP A 234 -12.75 12.87 -20.08
CA ASP A 234 -12.29 13.88 -19.14
C ASP A 234 -11.77 13.30 -17.81
N GLN A 235 -10.64 13.85 -17.35
CA GLN A 235 -10.12 13.62 -16.00
C GLN A 235 -10.84 14.51 -14.96
N SER A 236 -12.18 14.60 -14.99
CA SER A 236 -12.96 15.59 -14.23
C SER A 236 -13.60 15.08 -12.92
N GLN A 237 -13.72 13.77 -12.70
CA GLN A 237 -14.61 13.21 -11.65
C GLN A 237 -14.00 13.02 -10.23
N MET A 238 -12.87 13.64 -9.89
CA MET A 238 -12.34 13.62 -8.50
C MET A 238 -12.49 14.96 -7.73
N ASN A 239 -13.13 15.97 -8.31
CA ASN A 239 -13.25 17.30 -7.67
C ASN A 239 -14.53 17.50 -6.81
N ASN A 240 -15.48 16.56 -6.83
CA ASN A 240 -16.88 16.72 -6.40
C ASN A 240 -17.10 16.79 -4.87
N SER A 241 -16.29 17.53 -4.11
CA SER A 241 -16.58 17.84 -2.71
C SER A 241 -16.19 19.27 -2.29
N ILE A 242 -15.31 19.94 -3.03
CA ILE A 242 -14.97 21.35 -2.80
C ILE A 242 -15.83 22.20 -3.72
N VAL A 243 -16.92 22.77 -3.19
CA VAL A 243 -17.88 23.61 -3.93
C VAL A 243 -17.45 25.08 -4.05
N PHE A 244 -16.34 25.46 -3.41
CA PHE A 244 -15.73 26.79 -3.57
C PHE A 244 -14.26 26.77 -3.15
N ASN A 245 -13.40 27.43 -3.93
CA ASN A 245 -12.01 27.72 -3.58
C ASN A 245 -11.66 29.18 -3.96
N SER A 246 -11.34 30.02 -2.96
CA SER A 246 -11.04 31.43 -3.17
C SER A 246 -9.77 31.69 -4.00
N THR A 247 -8.80 30.79 -3.92
CA THR A 247 -7.51 30.88 -4.62
C THR A 247 -7.69 30.56 -6.10
N ALA A 248 -8.36 29.45 -6.40
CA ALA A 248 -8.63 28.99 -7.77
C ALA A 248 -9.50 29.98 -8.55
N LEU A 249 -10.53 30.52 -7.90
CA LEU A 249 -11.44 31.53 -8.48
C LEU A 249 -10.89 32.96 -8.41
N ASN A 250 -9.69 33.17 -7.86
CA ASN A 250 -9.08 34.48 -7.61
C ASN A 250 -10.04 35.47 -6.90
N ALA A 251 -10.87 34.95 -5.99
CA ALA A 251 -12.08 35.61 -5.50
C ALA A 251 -11.81 36.90 -4.70
N PHE A 252 -10.58 37.10 -4.21
CA PHE A 252 -10.17 38.32 -3.50
C PHE A 252 -9.89 39.50 -4.44
N ALA A 253 -9.66 39.28 -5.74
CA ALA A 253 -9.30 40.34 -6.68
C ALA A 253 -10.36 41.45 -6.79
N LYS A 254 -11.66 41.10 -6.64
CA LYS A 254 -12.76 42.06 -6.67
C LYS A 254 -12.66 43.14 -5.58
N PHE A 255 -12.06 42.83 -4.44
CA PHE A 255 -11.84 43.82 -3.36
C PHE A 255 -10.74 44.83 -3.70
N GLY A 256 -9.96 44.62 -4.76
CA GLY A 256 -8.94 45.57 -5.21
C GLY A 256 -9.52 46.78 -5.95
N GLN A 257 -10.74 46.65 -6.48
CA GLN A 257 -11.49 47.72 -7.13
C GLN A 257 -12.21 48.62 -6.11
N ILE A 258 -12.47 48.12 -4.91
CA ILE A 258 -13.16 48.83 -3.84
C ILE A 258 -12.12 49.57 -3.00
N LYS A 259 -12.18 50.91 -2.95
CA LYS A 259 -11.27 51.76 -2.13
C LYS A 259 -11.54 51.66 -0.61
N ASN A 260 -11.89 50.49 -0.08
CA ASN A 260 -12.14 50.29 1.35
C ASN A 260 -10.81 50.09 2.10
N LYS A 261 -10.46 51.00 3.02
CA LYS A 261 -9.23 50.88 3.83
C LYS A 261 -9.25 49.73 4.85
N LEU A 262 -10.42 49.13 5.10
CA LEU A 262 -10.62 48.06 6.10
C LEU A 262 -10.57 46.64 5.51
N VAL A 263 -10.77 46.48 4.20
CA VAL A 263 -10.66 45.21 3.46
C VAL A 263 -9.76 45.43 2.26
N LYS A 264 -8.55 44.86 2.28
CA LYS A 264 -7.54 45.09 1.24
C LYS A 264 -6.95 43.78 0.72
N PRO A 265 -7.00 43.48 -0.59
CA PRO A 265 -6.22 42.38 -1.13
C PRO A 265 -4.73 42.74 -1.14
N ILE A 266 -3.89 41.77 -0.81
CA ILE A 266 -2.42 41.90 -0.77
C ILE A 266 -1.83 40.79 -1.63
N ARG A 267 -0.92 41.12 -2.54
CA ARG A 267 -0.16 40.13 -3.32
C ARG A 267 1.26 40.04 -2.77
N SER A 268 1.71 38.85 -2.40
CA SER A 268 3.06 38.59 -1.90
C SER A 268 3.47 37.15 -2.23
N ASN A 269 4.73 36.93 -2.60
CA ASN A 269 5.27 35.60 -2.98
C ASN A 269 4.37 34.83 -3.97
N ASN A 270 3.85 35.52 -4.99
CA ASN A 270 2.88 35.02 -5.98
C ASN A 270 1.53 34.51 -5.43
N LYS A 271 1.22 34.71 -4.14
CA LYS A 271 -0.09 34.43 -3.54
C LYS A 271 -0.90 35.72 -3.34
N ASN A 272 -2.22 35.58 -3.44
CA ASN A 272 -3.18 36.63 -3.15
C ASN A 272 -3.80 36.38 -1.77
N TYR A 273 -3.68 37.36 -0.87
CA TYR A 273 -4.21 37.35 0.48
C TYR A 273 -5.32 38.40 0.62
N LEU A 274 -6.20 38.23 1.59
CA LEU A 274 -7.16 39.26 2.01
C LEU A 274 -6.83 39.74 3.42
N LEU A 275 -6.49 41.03 3.55
CA LEU A 275 -6.35 41.70 4.84
C LEU A 275 -7.71 42.22 5.28
N ILE A 276 -8.14 41.81 6.47
CA ILE A 276 -9.38 42.26 7.12
C ILE A 276 -9.00 42.96 8.43
N ARG A 277 -9.57 44.13 8.67
CA ARG A 277 -9.32 44.98 9.86
C ARG A 277 -10.55 45.05 10.76
N LYS A 278 -10.36 45.54 11.99
CA LYS A 278 -11.46 45.97 12.86
C LYS A 278 -12.50 46.82 12.09
N GLY A 279 -13.79 46.52 12.28
CA GLY A 279 -14.93 47.17 11.64
C GLY A 279 -15.22 46.69 10.20
N ALA A 280 -14.35 45.83 9.64
CA ALA A 280 -14.51 45.35 8.26
C ALA A 280 -15.67 44.35 8.11
N ARG A 281 -16.36 44.45 6.98
CA ARG A 281 -17.33 43.47 6.49
C ARG A 281 -17.11 43.27 4.99
N CYS A 282 -17.18 42.04 4.52
CA CYS A 282 -17.11 41.69 3.10
C CYS A 282 -17.90 40.42 2.78
N SER A 283 -18.31 40.28 1.51
CA SER A 283 -19.16 39.18 1.05
C SER A 283 -18.54 38.50 -0.17
N LEU A 284 -18.50 37.17 -0.20
CA LEU A 284 -18.11 36.36 -1.37
C LEU A 284 -19.36 35.70 -1.95
N SER A 285 -19.64 35.88 -3.24
CA SER A 285 -20.79 35.27 -3.91
C SER A 285 -20.50 33.83 -4.29
N LEU A 286 -21.48 32.94 -4.15
CA LEU A 286 -21.33 31.49 -4.28
C LEU A 286 -22.42 30.95 -5.22
N SER A 287 -22.01 30.39 -6.36
CA SER A 287 -22.90 29.89 -7.41
C SER A 287 -23.34 28.43 -7.24
N GLU A 288 -22.52 27.63 -6.53
CA GLU A 288 -22.60 26.15 -6.53
C GLU A 288 -23.06 25.58 -5.17
N ILE A 289 -23.71 26.40 -4.34
CA ILE A 289 -24.16 26.02 -3.00
C ILE A 289 -25.68 25.87 -2.97
N GLN A 290 -26.14 24.77 -2.37
CA GLN A 290 -27.56 24.41 -2.28
C GLN A 290 -28.23 25.03 -1.04
N ASP A 291 -29.54 25.20 -1.12
CA ASP A 291 -30.40 25.67 -0.01
C ASP A 291 -30.54 24.61 1.09
N ASN A 292 -30.66 25.05 2.35
CA ASN A 292 -30.89 24.23 3.56
C ASN A 292 -29.81 23.17 3.90
N SER A 293 -28.72 23.15 3.14
CA SER A 293 -27.58 22.25 3.27
C SER A 293 -26.53 22.76 4.25
N GLU A 294 -25.79 21.82 4.84
CA GLU A 294 -24.67 22.09 5.73
C GLU A 294 -23.35 21.99 4.98
N TYR A 295 -22.41 22.89 5.27
CA TYR A 295 -21.08 22.91 4.66
C TYR A 295 -20.01 23.19 5.70
N ILE A 296 -18.80 22.69 5.44
CA ILE A 296 -17.63 22.97 6.25
C ILE A 296 -16.80 24.02 5.52
N VAL A 297 -16.81 25.24 6.04
CA VAL A 297 -15.97 26.34 5.58
C VAL A 297 -14.62 26.22 6.27
N VAL A 298 -13.55 26.22 5.47
CA VAL A 298 -12.19 26.12 5.98
C VAL A 298 -11.42 27.38 5.59
N ILE A 299 -11.02 28.14 6.60
CA ILE A 299 -10.29 29.39 6.46
C ILE A 299 -8.84 29.13 6.83
N LYS A 300 -7.93 29.32 5.87
CA LYS A 300 -6.50 29.32 6.10
C LYS A 300 -6.05 30.75 6.33
N ALA A 301 -5.79 31.10 7.59
CA ALA A 301 -5.52 32.49 7.98
C ALA A 301 -4.61 32.59 9.22
N LYS A 302 -4.10 33.79 9.47
CA LYS A 302 -3.47 34.19 10.73
C LYS A 302 -3.99 35.53 11.23
N LYS A 303 -3.95 35.75 12.54
CA LYS A 303 -3.97 37.12 13.07
C LYS A 303 -2.58 37.74 12.88
N LEU A 304 -2.52 39.01 12.52
CA LEU A 304 -1.27 39.78 12.49
C LEU A 304 -1.00 40.43 13.84
N ASN A 305 -2.05 40.94 14.48
CA ASN A 305 -2.04 41.53 15.82
C ASN A 305 -3.45 41.40 16.45
N GLY A 306 -3.59 41.78 17.73
CA GLY A 306 -4.86 41.76 18.44
C GLY A 306 -5.45 40.37 18.72
N ASN A 307 -6.79 40.27 18.73
CA ASN A 307 -7.50 39.08 19.21
C ASN A 307 -7.81 38.04 18.12
N GLY A 308 -7.71 38.39 16.83
CA GLY A 308 -7.87 37.44 15.73
C GLY A 308 -9.28 36.85 15.59
N LYS A 309 -10.31 37.53 16.08
CA LYS A 309 -11.71 37.08 15.96
C LYS A 309 -12.31 37.47 14.60
N LEU A 310 -12.83 36.48 13.88
CA LEU A 310 -13.67 36.63 12.69
C LEU A 310 -15.07 36.06 12.94
N TRP A 311 -16.06 36.56 12.21
CA TRP A 311 -17.43 36.05 12.18
C TRP A 311 -17.84 35.72 10.75
N LEU A 312 -18.47 34.57 10.54
CA LEU A 312 -18.89 34.10 9.21
C LEU A 312 -20.32 33.57 9.21
N THR A 313 -21.04 33.79 8.12
CA THR A 313 -22.36 33.17 7.86
C THR A 313 -22.63 33.01 6.37
N PHE A 314 -23.59 32.15 6.01
CA PHE A 314 -24.21 32.18 4.70
C PHE A 314 -25.50 32.99 4.74
N ALA A 315 -25.70 33.88 3.77
CA ALA A 315 -26.96 34.60 3.57
C ALA A 315 -27.13 34.99 2.11
N SER A 316 -28.37 35.28 1.67
CA SER A 316 -28.62 35.81 0.31
C SER A 316 -28.29 37.31 0.19
N LYS A 317 -28.31 38.04 1.32
CA LYS A 317 -28.04 39.48 1.42
C LYS A 317 -26.62 39.74 1.91
N GLU A 318 -25.97 40.75 1.35
CA GLU A 318 -24.65 41.21 1.82
C GLU A 318 -24.73 41.85 3.20
N ASN A 319 -23.71 41.58 4.02
CA ASN A 319 -23.59 42.08 5.39
C ASN A 319 -24.72 41.65 6.35
N ASP A 320 -25.49 40.62 5.99
CA ASP A 320 -26.34 39.89 6.93
C ASP A 320 -25.47 38.94 7.77
N PHE A 321 -25.63 39.00 9.09
CA PHE A 321 -24.84 38.26 10.07
C PHE A 321 -25.74 37.61 11.15
N THR A 322 -27.01 37.40 10.84
CA THR A 322 -28.03 36.94 11.79
C THR A 322 -27.66 35.60 12.45
N ASP A 323 -27.08 34.67 11.69
CA ASP A 323 -26.67 33.33 12.15
C ASP A 323 -25.14 33.16 12.09
N ARG A 324 -24.38 34.18 12.52
CA ARG A 324 -22.91 34.16 12.45
C ARG A 324 -22.27 33.16 13.41
N VAL A 325 -21.26 32.43 12.93
CA VAL A 325 -20.37 31.58 13.72
C VAL A 325 -19.00 32.24 13.86
N GLY A 326 -18.44 32.20 15.07
CA GLY A 326 -17.17 32.85 15.40
C GLY A 326 -15.96 31.93 15.21
N ALA A 327 -14.85 32.51 14.73
CA ALA A 327 -13.57 31.84 14.60
C ALA A 327 -12.46 32.66 15.27
N VAL A 328 -11.59 31.99 16.05
CA VAL A 328 -10.43 32.61 16.69
C VAL A 328 -9.15 32.10 16.04
N LEU A 329 -8.40 33.01 15.43
CA LEU A 329 -7.15 32.73 14.72
C LEU A 329 -5.92 32.80 15.64
N SER A 330 -4.91 32.00 15.34
CA SER A 330 -3.58 32.07 15.98
C SER A 330 -2.64 33.01 15.21
N GLY A 331 -1.46 33.30 15.77
CA GLY A 331 -0.44 34.14 15.11
C GLY A 331 0.23 33.50 13.88
N ASN A 332 0.13 32.17 13.77
CA ASN A 332 0.64 31.40 12.64
C ASN A 332 -0.48 31.12 11.65
N ILE A 333 -0.14 31.00 10.35
CA ILE A 333 -1.12 30.61 9.33
C ILE A 333 -1.57 29.19 9.64
N SER A 334 -2.87 29.02 9.89
CA SER A 334 -3.47 27.74 10.24
C SER A 334 -4.87 27.61 9.65
N ASN A 335 -5.29 26.36 9.44
CA ASN A 335 -6.65 26.05 8.98
C ASN A 335 -7.63 26.14 10.16
N LYS A 336 -8.76 26.80 9.96
CA LYS A 336 -9.89 26.84 10.89
C LYS A 336 -11.13 26.31 10.19
N TYR A 337 -11.74 25.31 10.79
CA TYR A 337 -12.87 24.55 10.26
C TYR A 337 -14.13 25.03 10.96
N ILE A 338 -15.12 25.47 10.19
CA ILE A 338 -16.36 26.10 10.68
C ILE A 338 -17.52 25.45 9.94
N THR A 339 -18.43 24.82 10.67
CA THR A 339 -19.68 24.34 10.10
C THR A 339 -20.65 25.51 9.96
N LEU A 340 -21.15 25.75 8.75
CA LEU A 340 -22.18 26.73 8.44
C LEU A 340 -23.31 26.06 7.68
N ARG A 341 -24.55 26.54 7.85
CA ARG A 341 -25.73 26.03 7.16
C ARG A 341 -26.35 27.12 6.29
N THR A 342 -26.75 26.78 5.07
CA THR A 342 -27.56 27.67 4.24
C THR A 342 -29.02 27.66 4.67
N LYS A 343 -29.74 28.74 4.34
CA LYS A 343 -31.21 28.83 4.40
C LYS A 343 -31.77 28.82 2.98
N THR A 344 -33.08 28.75 2.80
CA THR A 344 -33.70 28.93 1.48
C THR A 344 -33.42 30.34 0.92
N CYS A 345 -32.89 30.43 -0.30
CA CYS A 345 -32.74 31.69 -1.03
C CYS A 345 -34.06 32.09 -1.70
N LYS A 346 -34.29 33.41 -1.87
CA LYS A 346 -35.37 33.86 -2.76
C LYS A 346 -34.98 33.55 -4.20
N TYR A 347 -35.97 33.21 -5.04
CA TYR A 347 -35.76 32.90 -6.46
C TYR A 347 -34.92 33.98 -7.16
N GLY A 348 -33.86 33.57 -7.86
CA GLY A 348 -32.90 34.47 -8.52
C GLY A 348 -31.82 35.08 -7.62
N GLN A 349 -31.76 34.74 -6.32
CA GLN A 349 -30.66 35.13 -5.42
C GLN A 349 -29.65 34.00 -5.24
N PHE A 350 -28.37 34.35 -5.19
CA PHE A 350 -27.27 33.43 -4.88
C PHE A 350 -26.84 33.55 -3.42
N HIS A 351 -26.34 32.45 -2.85
CA HIS A 351 -25.71 32.46 -1.53
C HIS A 351 -24.46 33.34 -1.50
N LYS A 352 -24.21 33.96 -0.34
CA LYS A 352 -23.00 34.73 -0.07
C LYS A 352 -22.39 34.29 1.25
N LEU A 353 -21.08 34.06 1.25
CA LEU A 353 -20.29 33.92 2.48
C LEU A 353 -19.97 35.34 2.96
N ASN A 354 -20.68 35.77 3.99
CA ASN A 354 -20.45 37.04 4.66
C ASN A 354 -19.38 36.84 5.73
N ILE A 355 -18.36 37.70 5.74
CA ILE A 355 -17.21 37.67 6.67
C ILE A 355 -17.11 39.04 7.34
N SER A 356 -17.01 39.09 8.66
CA SER A 356 -16.77 40.33 9.40
C SER A 356 -15.75 40.20 10.52
N MET A 357 -15.14 41.33 10.83
CA MET A 357 -14.34 41.56 12.04
C MET A 357 -14.95 42.79 12.73
N GLU A 358 -15.72 42.56 13.79
CA GLU A 358 -16.56 43.59 14.40
C GLU A 358 -15.77 44.70 15.12
N ASP A 359 -16.46 45.78 15.47
CA ASP A 359 -15.90 46.89 16.25
C ASP A 359 -15.60 46.53 17.72
N THR A 360 -15.99 45.34 18.15
CA THR A 360 -15.56 44.69 19.40
C THR A 360 -14.26 43.89 19.24
N CYS A 361 -13.83 43.61 18.02
CA CYS A 361 -12.56 42.94 17.73
C CYS A 361 -11.37 43.92 17.82
N SER A 362 -10.16 43.36 17.89
CA SER A 362 -8.92 44.15 17.89
C SER A 362 -7.90 43.58 16.92
N GLY A 363 -7.16 44.47 16.27
CA GLY A 363 -6.08 44.15 15.33
C GLY A 363 -6.55 43.88 13.90
N GLU A 364 -5.78 43.05 13.21
CA GLU A 364 -5.89 42.72 11.79
C GLU A 364 -5.71 41.21 11.56
N VAL A 365 -6.38 40.69 10.53
CA VAL A 365 -6.36 39.30 10.11
C VAL A 365 -5.93 39.21 8.64
N LEU A 366 -5.03 38.27 8.34
CA LEU A 366 -4.59 37.95 6.98
C LEU A 366 -5.12 36.56 6.59
N ILE A 367 -6.03 36.52 5.63
CA ILE A 367 -6.56 35.28 5.04
C ILE A 367 -5.73 34.93 3.80
N GLU A 368 -5.21 33.71 3.74
CA GLU A 368 -4.55 33.14 2.55
C GLU A 368 -5.58 32.47 1.63
N GLU A 369 -6.51 31.70 2.20
CA GLU A 369 -7.44 30.87 1.41
C GLU A 369 -8.73 30.59 2.19
N ILE A 370 -9.83 30.43 1.45
CA ILE A 370 -11.13 29.96 1.93
C ILE A 370 -11.59 28.84 1.00
N LEU A 371 -11.87 27.67 1.59
CA LEU A 371 -12.47 26.51 0.95
C LEU A 371 -13.86 26.28 1.53
N ILE A 372 -14.80 25.81 0.72
CA ILE A 372 -16.11 25.33 1.19
C ILE A 372 -16.28 23.91 0.71
N VAL A 373 -16.58 23.01 1.65
CA VAL A 373 -16.64 21.56 1.42
C VAL A 373 -18.02 21.02 1.78
N GLU A 374 -18.60 20.23 0.90
CA GLU A 374 -19.88 19.54 1.09
C GLU A 374 -19.78 18.49 2.21
N ASN A 375 -20.87 18.21 2.94
CA ASN A 375 -20.81 17.67 4.30
C ASN A 375 -20.36 16.19 4.42
N ILE A 376 -19.05 15.98 4.33
CA ILE A 376 -18.36 14.72 4.60
C ILE A 376 -17.88 14.58 6.07
N GLY A 377 -18.22 15.55 6.93
CA GLY A 377 -17.77 15.64 8.32
C GLY A 377 -16.35 16.18 8.51
N ILE A 378 -16.14 16.93 9.61
CA ILE A 378 -14.91 17.70 9.90
C ILE A 378 -13.63 16.84 9.80
N THR A 379 -13.65 15.59 10.27
CA THR A 379 -12.48 14.69 10.23
C THR A 379 -12.07 14.34 8.80
N ARG A 380 -13.02 14.14 7.87
CA ARG A 380 -12.71 13.89 6.46
C ARG A 380 -12.27 15.17 5.75
N THR A 381 -12.90 16.30 6.08
CA THR A 381 -12.53 17.62 5.54
C THR A 381 -11.13 18.06 5.97
N LYS A 382 -10.72 17.76 7.22
CA LYS A 382 -9.32 17.91 7.67
C LYS A 382 -8.38 17.10 6.78
N GLY A 383 -8.64 15.81 6.61
CA GLY A 383 -7.84 14.94 5.74
C GLY A 383 -7.74 15.43 4.28
N LEU A 384 -8.83 15.90 3.68
CA LEU A 384 -8.79 16.46 2.31
C LEU A 384 -7.88 17.69 2.18
N ILE A 385 -7.79 18.51 3.21
CA ILE A 385 -7.12 19.82 3.15
C ILE A 385 -5.69 19.75 3.68
N GLU A 386 -5.42 18.91 4.67
CA GLU A 386 -4.08 18.69 5.24
C GLU A 386 -3.20 17.81 4.33
N TYR A 387 -3.81 16.95 3.50
CA TYR A 387 -3.12 16.05 2.56
C TYR A 387 -3.45 16.33 1.08
N GLY A 388 -3.70 17.60 0.73
CA GLY A 388 -4.31 18.02 -0.53
C GLY A 388 -3.77 17.35 -1.80
N PHE A 389 -4.67 16.68 -2.54
CA PHE A 389 -4.52 16.07 -3.87
C PHE A 389 -3.10 15.69 -4.34
N SER A 390 -2.35 14.97 -3.51
CA SER A 390 -1.25 14.12 -3.99
C SER A 390 -1.05 12.92 -3.08
N THR A 391 -0.94 11.75 -3.69
CA THR A 391 -0.34 10.60 -3.01
C THR A 391 1.14 10.87 -2.70
N ALA A 392 1.58 10.35 -1.56
CA ALA A 392 2.96 10.23 -1.06
C ALA A 392 3.49 11.38 -0.17
N GLU A 393 4.10 10.92 0.94
CA GLU A 393 5.09 11.59 1.80
C GLU A 393 4.59 12.68 2.76
N ALA A 394 4.26 12.23 3.99
CA ALA A 394 4.14 13.06 5.18
C ALA A 394 4.98 12.49 6.34
N ARG A 395 6.25 12.91 6.39
CA ARG A 395 7.08 13.14 7.58
C ARG A 395 7.88 14.43 7.24
N ASP A 396 8.18 15.36 8.14
CA ASP A 396 8.42 15.25 9.58
C ASP A 396 7.65 16.29 10.42
N ILE A 397 7.37 15.96 11.69
CA ILE A 397 7.13 16.91 12.79
C ILE A 397 7.98 16.42 13.98
N PRO A 398 8.75 17.30 14.67
CA PRO A 398 9.67 16.89 15.72
C PRO A 398 8.98 16.47 17.03
N PRO A 399 9.63 15.65 17.87
CA PRO A 399 9.06 15.16 19.12
C PRO A 399 9.26 16.15 20.27
N SER A 400 8.16 16.74 20.78
CA SER A 400 8.04 17.16 22.17
C SER A 400 6.63 17.63 22.52
N LEU A 401 5.83 16.72 23.09
CA LEU A 401 4.79 17.06 24.07
C LEU A 401 4.53 15.80 24.90
N SER A 402 5.27 15.68 26.00
CA SER A 402 5.14 14.62 26.98
C SER A 402 3.83 14.77 27.75
N PHE A 403 2.76 14.13 27.29
CA PHE A 403 1.61 13.84 28.13
C PHE A 403 1.89 12.58 28.93
N GLY A 404 2.39 12.77 30.15
CA GLY A 404 2.32 11.73 31.17
C GLY A 404 0.87 11.49 31.55
N LEU A 405 0.30 10.41 31.03
CA LEU A 405 -1.00 9.88 31.47
C LEU A 405 -0.75 8.53 32.13
N SER A 406 -0.69 8.54 33.46
CA SER A 406 -0.95 7.36 34.26
C SER A 406 -2.41 6.94 34.05
N LEU A 407 -2.64 5.96 33.17
CA LEU A 407 -3.97 5.39 32.99
C LEU A 407 -4.30 4.49 34.18
N ASN A 408 -4.94 5.07 35.20
CA ASN A 408 -5.78 4.30 36.10
C ASN A 408 -6.98 3.79 35.27
N LEU A 409 -6.94 2.50 34.96
CA LEU A 409 -8.02 1.77 34.31
C LEU A 409 -9.12 1.50 35.33
N ASP A 410 -10.14 2.36 35.40
CA ASP A 410 -11.42 2.02 36.06
C ASP A 410 -12.64 2.90 35.63
N ASP A 411 -12.45 3.98 34.86
CA ASP A 411 -13.58 4.83 34.41
C ASP A 411 -14.04 4.45 32.98
N ASP A 412 -15.23 3.84 32.87
CA ASP A 412 -15.83 3.29 31.63
C ASP A 412 -16.41 4.40 30.70
N THR A 413 -15.77 5.57 30.68
CA THR A 413 -16.26 6.77 29.99
C THR A 413 -15.68 6.95 28.58
N PHE A 414 -16.57 6.86 27.58
CA PHE A 414 -16.50 7.64 26.33
C PHE A 414 -15.26 7.51 25.41
N ASP A 415 -14.65 6.33 25.26
CA ASP A 415 -13.88 6.06 24.02
C ASP A 415 -14.84 5.64 22.88
N PRO A 416 -15.06 6.48 21.84
CA PRO A 416 -15.89 6.13 20.69
C PRO A 416 -15.27 5.02 19.82
N ILE A 417 -13.95 4.80 19.88
CA ILE A 417 -13.29 3.66 19.24
C ILE A 417 -13.70 2.38 19.98
N TYR A 418 -13.65 2.39 21.32
CA TYR A 418 -14.08 1.26 22.13
C TYR A 418 -15.58 0.98 22.00
N GLN A 419 -16.45 1.99 22.06
CA GLN A 419 -17.90 1.82 21.86
C GLN A 419 -18.25 1.30 20.47
N GLY A 420 -17.64 1.87 19.42
CA GLY A 420 -17.79 1.37 18.05
C GLY A 420 -17.32 -0.08 17.95
N ALA A 421 -16.13 -0.39 18.45
CA ALA A 421 -15.58 -1.73 18.35
C ALA A 421 -16.31 -2.78 19.23
N LYS A 422 -16.89 -2.37 20.36
CA LYS A 422 -17.80 -3.17 21.20
C LYS A 422 -19.12 -3.47 20.48
N SER A 423 -19.62 -2.56 19.63
CA SER A 423 -20.78 -2.86 18.77
C SER A 423 -20.44 -3.88 17.68
N PHE A 424 -19.22 -3.87 17.12
CA PHE A 424 -18.72 -4.92 16.23
C PHE A 424 -18.49 -6.27 16.96
N ALA A 425 -17.92 -6.26 18.17
CA ALA A 425 -17.62 -7.48 18.94
C ALA A 425 -18.89 -8.22 19.43
N LYS A 426 -20.00 -7.49 19.62
CA LYS A 426 -21.32 -8.05 19.99
C LYS A 426 -21.98 -8.90 18.90
N TYR A 427 -21.47 -8.95 17.67
CA TYR A 427 -21.95 -9.89 16.65
C TYR A 427 -21.45 -11.31 16.91
N VAL A 428 -22.09 -11.95 17.90
CA VAL A 428 -21.86 -13.35 18.27
C VAL A 428 -22.23 -14.26 17.09
N PRO A 429 -21.41 -15.26 16.73
CA PRO A 429 -21.79 -16.25 15.74
C PRO A 429 -23.07 -16.98 16.18
N ILE A 430 -23.98 -17.18 15.23
CA ILE A 430 -25.28 -17.84 15.45
C ILE A 430 -25.06 -19.19 16.14
N LYS A 431 -25.79 -19.44 17.22
CA LYS A 431 -25.89 -20.78 17.84
C LYS A 431 -26.69 -21.68 16.90
N THR A 432 -26.02 -22.32 15.96
CA THR A 432 -26.57 -23.47 15.23
C THR A 432 -26.44 -24.70 16.13
N THR A 433 -27.56 -25.16 16.67
CA THR A 433 -27.69 -26.37 17.50
C THR A 433 -27.90 -27.64 16.67
N GLU A 434 -27.97 -27.51 15.35
CA GLU A 434 -28.18 -28.62 14.43
C GLU A 434 -26.88 -29.39 14.19
N THR A 435 -26.90 -30.68 14.56
CA THR A 435 -25.88 -31.65 14.15
C THR A 435 -26.06 -31.94 12.66
N VAL A 436 -25.12 -31.49 11.85
CA VAL A 436 -25.12 -31.73 10.40
C VAL A 436 -24.26 -32.97 10.14
N ASP A 437 -24.91 -34.12 9.96
CA ASP A 437 -24.24 -35.43 9.86
C ASP A 437 -23.38 -35.57 8.60
N THR A 438 -23.78 -34.90 7.50
CA THR A 438 -22.98 -34.83 6.26
C THR A 438 -23.01 -33.43 5.67
N ILE A 439 -21.83 -32.94 5.26
CA ILE A 439 -21.66 -31.70 4.52
C ILE A 439 -21.29 -32.07 3.08
N SER A 440 -22.22 -31.83 2.17
CA SER A 440 -22.07 -32.08 0.73
C SER A 440 -22.25 -30.78 -0.07
N GLY A 441 -21.91 -30.82 -1.35
CA GLY A 441 -22.14 -29.70 -2.26
C GLY A 441 -21.01 -29.52 -3.27
N SER A 442 -21.10 -28.45 -4.06
CA SER A 442 -20.05 -28.05 -5.00
C SER A 442 -19.47 -26.68 -4.65
N VAL A 443 -18.16 -26.53 -4.74
CA VAL A 443 -17.47 -25.26 -4.46
C VAL A 443 -16.40 -24.96 -5.50
N ALA A 444 -16.37 -23.73 -5.98
CA ALA A 444 -15.37 -23.19 -6.88
C ALA A 444 -14.66 -21.98 -6.24
N THR A 445 -13.44 -21.67 -6.72
CA THR A 445 -12.70 -20.50 -6.25
C THR A 445 -11.85 -19.90 -7.35
N THR A 446 -11.85 -18.56 -7.48
CA THR A 446 -10.92 -17.82 -8.36
C THR A 446 -9.70 -17.27 -7.62
N THR A 447 -9.64 -17.38 -6.29
CA THR A 447 -8.49 -16.91 -5.49
C THR A 447 -7.60 -18.05 -5.00
N ILE A 448 -6.29 -17.79 -4.97
CA ILE A 448 -5.27 -18.69 -4.39
C ILE A 448 -5.53 -18.89 -2.89
N SER A 449 -6.01 -17.85 -2.19
CA SER A 449 -6.41 -17.94 -0.78
C SER A 449 -7.59 -18.89 -0.57
N GLY A 450 -8.63 -18.80 -1.41
CA GLY A 450 -9.76 -19.72 -1.41
C GLY A 450 -9.34 -21.17 -1.68
N MET A 451 -8.44 -21.40 -2.66
CA MET A 451 -7.93 -22.75 -2.94
C MET A 451 -7.06 -23.30 -1.79
N SER A 452 -6.22 -22.46 -1.19
CA SER A 452 -5.44 -22.82 0.01
C SER A 452 -6.33 -23.14 1.20
N TRP A 453 -7.50 -22.51 1.32
CA TRP A 453 -8.50 -22.84 2.33
C TRP A 453 -9.22 -24.15 2.02
N LEU A 454 -9.70 -24.34 0.79
CA LEU A 454 -10.38 -25.56 0.36
C LEU A 454 -9.51 -26.81 0.55
N ASN A 455 -8.23 -26.76 0.22
CA ASN A 455 -7.29 -27.88 0.42
C ASN A 455 -7.16 -28.31 1.90
N LYS A 456 -7.55 -27.48 2.87
CA LYS A 456 -7.61 -27.83 4.30
C LYS A 456 -8.96 -28.39 4.71
N VAL A 457 -10.03 -27.98 4.03
CA VAL A 457 -11.44 -28.24 4.40
C VAL A 457 -12.02 -29.45 3.67
N SER A 458 -11.76 -29.61 2.36
CA SER A 458 -12.30 -30.73 1.59
C SER A 458 -11.87 -32.13 2.07
N PRO A 459 -10.68 -32.35 2.68
CA PRO A 459 -10.34 -33.66 3.25
C PRO A 459 -11.22 -34.07 4.44
N ILE A 460 -11.98 -33.14 5.03
CA ILE A 460 -12.85 -33.38 6.20
C ILE A 460 -14.31 -33.61 5.76
N PHE A 461 -14.66 -33.19 4.55
CA PHE A 461 -16.00 -33.34 3.97
C PHE A 461 -15.87 -34.11 2.64
N PRO A 462 -15.88 -35.46 2.66
CA PRO A 462 -15.67 -36.28 1.46
C PRO A 462 -16.67 -35.97 0.32
N GLU A 463 -17.90 -35.61 0.68
CA GLU A 463 -18.97 -35.25 -0.27
C GLU A 463 -18.88 -33.81 -0.82
N LEU A 464 -17.84 -33.05 -0.45
CA LEU A 464 -17.61 -31.69 -0.94
C LEU A 464 -16.80 -31.69 -2.25
N ARG A 465 -17.49 -31.50 -3.37
CA ARG A 465 -16.89 -31.46 -4.70
C ARG A 465 -16.19 -30.12 -4.99
N VAL A 466 -14.86 -30.13 -5.02
CA VAL A 466 -14.06 -28.96 -5.46
C VAL A 466 -14.02 -28.89 -6.98
N ILE A 467 -14.69 -27.88 -7.54
CA ILE A 467 -14.72 -27.58 -8.97
C ILE A 467 -13.46 -26.80 -9.37
N LYS A 468 -12.62 -27.41 -10.20
CA LYS A 468 -11.37 -26.81 -10.73
C LYS A 468 -11.55 -26.10 -12.08
N ASN A 469 -12.60 -26.41 -12.84
CA ASN A 469 -12.90 -25.80 -14.13
C ASN A 469 -14.05 -24.80 -13.97
N THR A 470 -13.80 -23.53 -14.25
CA THR A 470 -14.79 -22.45 -14.15
C THR A 470 -16.02 -22.67 -15.03
N ASN A 471 -15.88 -23.41 -16.13
CA ASN A 471 -16.98 -23.71 -17.05
C ASN A 471 -17.98 -24.76 -16.48
N ALA A 472 -17.65 -25.38 -15.34
CA ALA A 472 -18.51 -26.35 -14.66
C ALA A 472 -19.22 -25.76 -13.42
N ILE A 473 -19.16 -24.45 -13.21
CA ILE A 473 -19.89 -23.76 -12.13
C ILE A 473 -21.39 -23.80 -12.46
N GLY A 474 -22.11 -24.74 -11.86
CA GLY A 474 -23.57 -24.86 -11.93
C GLY A 474 -24.26 -24.04 -10.84
N GLY A 475 -25.59 -23.88 -10.94
CA GLY A 475 -26.40 -23.01 -10.08
C GLY A 475 -26.11 -23.13 -8.58
N GLU A 476 -26.16 -24.34 -8.02
CA GLU A 476 -25.97 -24.61 -6.58
C GLU A 476 -24.50 -24.55 -6.09
N THR A 477 -23.55 -24.15 -6.95
CA THR A 477 -22.13 -24.05 -6.57
C THR A 477 -21.90 -22.86 -5.64
N LEU A 478 -21.16 -23.05 -4.54
CA LEU A 478 -20.58 -21.93 -3.80
C LEU A 478 -19.40 -21.35 -4.60
N MET A 479 -19.49 -20.09 -5.01
CA MET A 479 -18.41 -19.38 -5.68
C MET A 479 -17.62 -18.52 -4.69
N ILE A 480 -16.35 -18.84 -4.46
CA ILE A 480 -15.42 -18.05 -3.62
C ILE A 480 -14.59 -17.14 -4.52
N GLY A 481 -14.62 -15.83 -4.29
CA GLY A 481 -13.85 -14.92 -5.14
C GLY A 481 -13.69 -13.49 -4.61
N ARG A 482 -12.91 -12.71 -5.33
CA ARG A 482 -12.77 -11.24 -5.16
C ARG A 482 -13.40 -10.51 -6.36
N MET A 483 -13.66 -9.21 -6.18
CA MET A 483 -14.06 -8.30 -7.26
C MET A 483 -13.08 -8.37 -8.45
N GLY A 484 -13.59 -8.19 -9.67
CA GLY A 484 -12.89 -8.41 -10.93
C GLY A 484 -12.68 -9.88 -11.31
N SER A 485 -13.10 -10.84 -10.47
CA SER A 485 -12.97 -12.28 -10.72
C SER A 485 -14.14 -13.10 -10.16
N LEU A 486 -15.31 -12.48 -9.94
CA LEU A 486 -16.52 -13.20 -9.58
C LEU A 486 -17.14 -13.83 -10.83
N LEU A 487 -17.73 -15.01 -10.66
CA LEU A 487 -18.49 -15.72 -11.71
C LEU A 487 -19.92 -15.95 -11.21
N PRO A 488 -20.93 -15.97 -12.10
CA PRO A 488 -22.32 -16.20 -11.71
C PRO A 488 -22.50 -17.51 -10.94
N ALA A 489 -23.15 -17.42 -9.77
CA ALA A 489 -23.50 -18.56 -8.92
C ALA A 489 -24.63 -18.16 -7.96
N LYS A 490 -25.47 -19.12 -7.53
CA LYS A 490 -26.58 -18.86 -6.60
C LYS A 490 -26.08 -18.44 -5.21
N ARG A 491 -24.92 -18.95 -4.77
CA ARG A 491 -24.26 -18.56 -3.53
C ARG A 491 -22.85 -18.04 -3.83
N ILE A 492 -22.54 -16.81 -3.41
CA ILE A 492 -21.22 -16.19 -3.59
C ILE A 492 -20.63 -15.84 -2.23
N TRP A 493 -19.37 -16.20 -1.99
CA TRP A 493 -18.61 -15.77 -0.83
C TRP A 493 -17.49 -14.81 -1.27
N VAL A 494 -17.52 -13.58 -0.77
CA VAL A 494 -16.67 -12.47 -1.23
C VAL A 494 -15.47 -12.28 -0.29
N ASP A 495 -14.25 -12.58 -0.79
CA ASP A 495 -12.95 -12.44 -0.11
C ASP A 495 -12.75 -11.03 0.47
N ALA A 496 -12.97 -10.02 -0.37
CA ALA A 496 -12.92 -8.61 -0.02
C ALA A 496 -13.82 -7.82 -0.98
N PHE A 497 -14.52 -6.83 -0.44
CA PHE A 497 -15.32 -5.88 -1.21
C PHE A 497 -14.78 -4.47 -0.95
N PHE A 498 -14.37 -3.79 -2.01
CA PHE A 498 -13.94 -2.40 -1.97
C PHE A 498 -14.81 -1.62 -2.95
N GLU A 499 -15.57 -0.64 -2.46
CA GLU A 499 -16.52 0.10 -3.30
C GLU A 499 -15.88 0.75 -4.54
N LYS A 500 -14.63 1.21 -4.40
CA LYS A 500 -13.84 1.81 -5.48
C LYS A 500 -13.31 0.82 -6.52
N GLU A 501 -13.38 -0.47 -6.23
CA GLU A 501 -12.96 -1.58 -7.12
C GLU A 501 -14.17 -2.39 -7.62
N ALA A 502 -15.39 -2.03 -7.22
CA ALA A 502 -16.61 -2.68 -7.65
C ALA A 502 -17.00 -2.19 -9.07
N ILE A 503 -16.66 -2.99 -10.08
CA ILE A 503 -17.06 -2.74 -11.47
C ILE A 503 -18.54 -3.15 -11.63
N ASP A 504 -19.30 -2.48 -12.50
CA ASP A 504 -20.71 -2.79 -12.76
C ASP A 504 -20.96 -4.27 -13.13
N SER A 505 -19.98 -4.93 -13.76
CA SER A 505 -19.99 -6.36 -14.05
C SER A 505 -20.01 -7.23 -12.80
N ASP A 506 -19.22 -6.90 -11.76
CA ASP A 506 -19.24 -7.64 -10.49
C ASP A 506 -20.56 -7.38 -9.74
N LEU A 507 -21.06 -6.14 -9.78
CA LEU A 507 -22.36 -5.83 -9.19
C LEU A 507 -23.50 -6.56 -9.91
N ALA A 508 -23.43 -6.76 -11.23
CA ALA A 508 -24.38 -7.59 -11.97
C ALA A 508 -24.29 -9.07 -11.56
N VAL A 509 -23.09 -9.62 -11.37
CA VAL A 509 -22.87 -10.99 -10.85
C VAL A 509 -23.39 -11.14 -9.41
N LEU A 510 -23.18 -10.15 -8.55
CA LEU A 510 -23.67 -10.17 -7.17
C LEU A 510 -25.20 -10.00 -7.10
N ARG A 511 -25.82 -9.22 -8.01
CA ARG A 511 -27.29 -9.08 -8.12
C ARG A 511 -28.00 -10.37 -8.53
N SER A 512 -27.34 -11.28 -9.25
CA SER A 512 -27.94 -12.56 -9.68
C SER A 512 -27.73 -13.70 -8.68
N ALA A 513 -26.94 -13.49 -7.63
CA ALA A 513 -26.84 -14.43 -6.51
C ALA A 513 -28.10 -14.37 -5.63
N ALA A 514 -28.57 -15.53 -5.16
CA ALA A 514 -29.62 -15.59 -4.15
C ALA A 514 -29.08 -15.26 -2.75
N GLN A 515 -27.81 -15.60 -2.49
CA GLN A 515 -27.16 -15.36 -1.21
C GLN A 515 -25.70 -14.94 -1.40
N ILE A 516 -25.30 -13.91 -0.67
CA ILE A 516 -23.91 -13.44 -0.58
C ILE A 516 -23.42 -13.61 0.85
N PHE A 517 -22.21 -14.13 1.00
CA PHE A 517 -21.50 -14.21 2.27
C PHE A 517 -20.29 -13.29 2.26
N SER A 518 -19.99 -12.66 3.40
CA SER A 518 -18.76 -11.92 3.59
C SER A 518 -18.19 -12.10 5.02
N PRO A 519 -16.86 -12.09 5.21
CA PRO A 519 -16.24 -12.18 6.54
C PRO A 519 -16.14 -10.84 7.28
N SER A 520 -16.60 -9.74 6.68
CA SER A 520 -16.51 -8.38 7.20
C SER A 520 -17.92 -7.80 7.36
N LEU A 521 -18.27 -7.35 8.58
CA LEU A 521 -19.58 -6.74 8.83
C LEU A 521 -19.79 -5.47 8.00
N LEU A 522 -18.76 -4.62 7.90
CA LEU A 522 -18.79 -3.43 7.04
C LEU A 522 -19.07 -3.78 5.57
N ASN A 523 -18.55 -4.91 5.08
CA ASN A 523 -18.84 -5.37 3.73
C ASN A 523 -20.28 -5.89 3.62
N VAL A 524 -20.80 -6.57 4.65
CA VAL A 524 -22.20 -7.00 4.72
C VAL A 524 -23.13 -5.79 4.65
N ASP A 525 -22.90 -4.76 5.46
CA ASP A 525 -23.76 -3.56 5.51
C ASP A 525 -23.70 -2.78 4.19
N LEU A 526 -22.51 -2.65 3.61
CA LEU A 526 -22.31 -2.00 2.31
C LEU A 526 -22.91 -2.80 1.15
N LEU A 527 -22.81 -4.13 1.16
CA LEU A 527 -23.46 -5.00 0.18
C LEU A 527 -24.99 -4.91 0.31
N LYS A 528 -25.54 -4.90 1.53
CA LYS A 528 -26.99 -4.71 1.75
C LYS A 528 -27.49 -3.38 1.21
N SER A 529 -26.74 -2.29 1.38
CA SER A 529 -27.14 -0.97 0.87
C SER A 529 -27.10 -0.89 -0.66
N LYS A 530 -26.22 -1.64 -1.33
CA LYS A 530 -26.10 -1.71 -2.80
C LYS A 530 -27.01 -2.77 -3.43
N LEU A 531 -27.37 -3.81 -2.69
CA LEU A 531 -28.07 -5.01 -3.15
C LEU A 531 -29.24 -5.37 -2.20
N PRO A 532 -30.24 -4.48 -2.03
CA PRO A 532 -31.28 -4.62 -1.00
C PRO A 532 -32.15 -5.88 -1.15
N ASN A 533 -32.20 -6.45 -2.36
CA ASN A 533 -32.99 -7.65 -2.67
C ASN A 533 -32.20 -8.97 -2.57
N VAL A 534 -30.90 -8.92 -2.23
CA VAL A 534 -30.05 -10.12 -2.11
C VAL A 534 -29.81 -10.42 -0.63
N LYS A 535 -29.89 -11.69 -0.23
CA LYS A 535 -29.60 -12.10 1.14
C LYS A 535 -28.10 -12.00 1.42
N VAL A 536 -27.68 -10.99 2.18
CA VAL A 536 -26.26 -10.81 2.56
C VAL A 536 -26.01 -11.20 4.01
N ASP A 537 -25.12 -12.17 4.22
CA ASP A 537 -24.83 -12.81 5.48
C ASP A 537 -23.37 -12.62 5.94
N LEU A 538 -23.17 -12.34 7.24
CA LEU A 538 -21.85 -12.45 7.86
C LEU A 538 -21.48 -13.93 8.02
N CYS A 539 -20.39 -14.35 7.38
CA CYS A 539 -19.83 -15.69 7.53
C CYS A 539 -18.31 -15.68 7.32
N THR A 540 -17.56 -16.01 8.39
CA THR A 540 -16.12 -16.25 8.32
C THR A 540 -15.83 -17.58 7.61
N ARG A 541 -14.63 -17.72 7.02
CA ARG A 541 -14.10 -19.02 6.58
C ARG A 541 -13.35 -19.67 7.75
N PRO A 542 -13.95 -20.55 8.57
CA PRO A 542 -13.22 -21.18 9.66
C PRO A 542 -12.15 -22.13 9.09
N VAL A 543 -11.06 -22.38 9.82
CA VAL A 543 -10.05 -23.37 9.44
C VAL A 543 -10.13 -24.56 10.41
N PRO A 544 -10.01 -25.82 9.97
CA PRO A 544 -10.30 -26.94 10.85
C PRO A 544 -9.23 -27.16 11.91
N TYR A 545 -9.63 -27.53 13.13
CA TYR A 545 -8.66 -28.04 14.10
C TYR A 545 -8.36 -29.52 13.80
N ILE A 546 -7.15 -29.77 13.30
CA ILE A 546 -6.58 -31.12 13.12
C ILE A 546 -5.41 -31.32 14.10
N THR A 547 -4.98 -32.56 14.31
CA THR A 547 -3.83 -32.89 15.16
C THR A 547 -2.56 -32.16 14.67
N PRO A 548 -1.93 -31.30 15.49
CA PRO A 548 -0.69 -30.62 15.11
C PRO A 548 0.46 -31.61 14.90
N LYS A 549 1.29 -31.37 13.88
CA LYS A 549 2.50 -32.17 13.60
C LYS A 549 3.74 -31.43 14.09
N SER A 550 4.61 -32.12 14.81
CA SER A 550 5.75 -31.48 15.46
C SER A 550 6.73 -30.85 14.46
N VAL A 551 7.31 -29.72 14.86
CA VAL A 551 8.36 -29.02 14.12
C VAL A 551 9.61 -28.98 15.01
N PRO A 552 10.58 -29.91 14.84
CA PRO A 552 11.68 -30.13 15.80
C PRO A 552 12.47 -28.88 16.19
N TYR A 553 12.65 -27.93 15.26
CA TYR A 553 13.33 -26.66 15.52
C TYR A 553 12.68 -25.81 16.63
N PHE A 554 11.37 -25.97 16.86
CA PHE A 554 10.55 -25.20 17.79
C PHE A 554 10.09 -25.98 19.04
N GLU A 555 10.36 -27.29 19.14
CA GLU A 555 9.90 -28.13 20.27
C GLU A 555 10.35 -27.60 21.63
N ASN A 556 11.61 -27.18 21.72
CA ASN A 556 12.28 -26.75 22.95
C ASN A 556 12.60 -25.24 22.93
N LYS A 557 11.77 -24.43 22.27
CA LYS A 557 11.98 -22.97 22.18
C LYS A 557 10.77 -22.21 22.69
N GLU A 558 11.02 -21.15 23.43
CA GLU A 558 10.01 -20.13 23.70
C GLU A 558 10.00 -19.13 22.55
N PHE A 559 8.82 -18.90 21.96
CA PHE A 559 8.64 -17.96 20.86
C PHE A 559 7.25 -17.31 20.89
N ALA A 560 7.19 -16.07 20.41
CA ALA A 560 5.94 -15.42 20.00
C ALA A 560 5.71 -15.71 18.51
N LEU A 561 4.45 -15.86 18.08
CA LEU A 561 4.11 -16.09 16.67
C LEU A 561 3.54 -14.81 16.05
N CYS A 562 4.13 -14.34 14.95
CA CYS A 562 3.64 -13.18 14.21
C CYS A 562 3.28 -13.59 12.77
N PHE A 563 2.15 -13.09 12.26
CA PHE A 563 1.80 -13.25 10.84
C PHE A 563 2.24 -12.02 10.04
N HIS A 564 2.89 -12.23 8.89
CA HIS A 564 3.21 -11.14 7.98
C HIS A 564 1.91 -10.59 7.33
N ARG A 565 1.45 -9.42 7.80
CA ARG A 565 0.23 -8.75 7.29
C ARG A 565 0.51 -7.62 6.30
N GLY A 566 1.76 -7.28 6.09
CA GLY A 566 2.22 -6.15 5.28
C GLY A 566 3.58 -5.65 5.77
N HIS A 567 4.35 -5.03 4.88
CA HIS A 567 5.74 -4.63 5.19
C HIS A 567 5.82 -3.61 6.34
N GLU A 568 5.00 -2.56 6.31
CA GLU A 568 5.01 -1.47 7.31
C GLU A 568 4.65 -1.95 8.72
N SER A 569 3.55 -2.68 8.89
CA SER A 569 3.13 -3.21 10.20
C SER A 569 4.10 -4.24 10.75
N THR A 570 4.58 -5.16 9.90
CA THR A 570 5.55 -6.18 10.31
C THR A 570 6.88 -5.55 10.70
N TYR A 571 7.40 -4.59 9.94
CA TYR A 571 8.65 -3.92 10.26
C TYR A 571 8.54 -3.07 11.54
N ARG A 572 7.39 -2.42 11.80
CA ARG A 572 7.14 -1.78 13.10
C ARG A 572 7.20 -2.79 14.25
N ILE A 573 6.52 -3.94 14.12
CA ILE A 573 6.52 -4.99 15.16
C ILE A 573 7.96 -5.48 15.43
N ILE A 574 8.77 -5.69 14.38
CA ILE A 574 10.19 -6.09 14.51
C ILE A 574 11.02 -4.99 15.18
N LYS A 575 10.85 -3.72 14.78
CA LYS A 575 11.56 -2.58 15.38
C LYS A 575 11.18 -2.37 16.85
N ALA A 576 9.94 -2.68 17.23
CA ALA A 576 9.44 -2.64 18.60
C ALA A 576 9.92 -3.83 19.46
N TRP A 577 10.59 -4.83 18.88
CA TRP A 577 10.83 -6.09 19.58
C TRP A 577 11.96 -6.00 20.61
N ASN A 578 11.62 -6.04 21.90
CA ASN A 578 12.57 -6.13 23.00
C ASN A 578 13.31 -7.48 22.96
N PRO A 579 14.66 -7.55 22.94
CA PRO A 579 15.42 -8.79 23.03
C PRO A 579 15.17 -9.65 24.27
N GLN A 580 14.55 -9.11 25.33
CA GLN A 580 14.14 -9.85 26.53
C GLN A 580 12.85 -10.66 26.32
N LEU A 581 12.08 -10.39 25.26
CA LEU A 581 10.91 -11.18 24.89
C LEU A 581 11.33 -12.48 24.17
N PRO A 582 10.45 -13.50 24.15
CA PRO A 582 10.68 -14.70 23.33
C PRO A 582 10.98 -14.35 21.86
N LYS A 583 11.74 -15.20 21.16
CA LYS A 583 12.02 -14.97 19.73
C LYS A 583 10.75 -14.93 18.91
N MET A 584 10.71 -14.12 17.86
CA MET A 584 9.53 -13.97 17.01
C MET A 584 9.55 -14.96 15.84
N ALA A 585 8.72 -15.99 15.87
CA ALA A 585 8.43 -16.80 14.69
C ALA A 585 7.55 -16.00 13.72
N LEU A 586 8.13 -15.50 12.63
CA LEU A 586 7.43 -14.64 11.66
C LEU A 586 6.99 -15.44 10.44
N VAL A 587 5.70 -15.76 10.36
CA VAL A 587 5.09 -16.56 9.29
C VAL A 587 4.84 -15.70 8.05
N GLY A 588 5.33 -16.18 6.90
CA GLY A 588 5.19 -15.54 5.61
C GLY A 588 6.28 -14.53 5.27
N ALA A 589 7.50 -14.75 5.79
CA ALA A 589 8.64 -13.87 5.58
C ALA A 589 9.90 -14.66 5.20
N ARG A 590 10.81 -14.05 4.43
CA ARG A 590 12.02 -14.71 3.90
C ARG A 590 13.26 -13.80 3.96
N GLY A 591 14.23 -14.19 4.78
CA GLY A 591 15.58 -13.61 4.84
C GLY A 591 15.69 -12.19 5.42
N GLY A 592 16.90 -11.78 5.83
CA GLY A 592 17.22 -10.39 6.16
C GLY A 592 16.56 -9.83 7.44
N PHE A 593 16.42 -10.65 8.50
CA PHE A 593 15.88 -10.20 9.79
C PHE A 593 16.91 -10.26 10.92
N PRO A 594 16.74 -9.46 12.00
CA PRO A 594 17.59 -9.56 13.20
C PRO A 594 17.46 -10.92 13.89
N ASP A 595 18.44 -11.30 14.70
CA ASP A 595 18.49 -12.60 15.41
C ASP A 595 17.33 -12.84 16.39
N THR A 596 16.58 -11.81 16.74
CA THR A 596 15.34 -11.89 17.52
C THR A 596 14.17 -12.48 16.73
N VAL A 597 14.29 -12.60 15.39
CA VAL A 597 13.25 -13.08 14.48
C VAL A 597 13.67 -14.40 13.84
N ILE A 598 12.77 -15.37 13.85
CA ILE A 598 12.87 -16.66 13.17
C ILE A 598 11.92 -16.61 11.96
N PRO A 599 12.42 -16.42 10.72
CA PRO A 599 11.56 -16.40 9.54
C PRO A 599 10.96 -17.79 9.28
N VAL A 600 9.64 -17.84 9.09
CA VAL A 600 8.88 -19.05 8.76
C VAL A 600 8.23 -18.87 7.38
N ASN A 601 8.48 -19.84 6.49
CA ASN A 601 8.00 -19.83 5.10
C ASN A 601 6.47 -19.81 5.02
N GLU A 602 5.89 -19.03 4.10
CA GLU A 602 4.43 -18.98 3.87
C GLU A 602 3.81 -20.33 3.47
N TYR A 603 4.62 -21.25 2.91
CA TYR A 603 4.18 -22.58 2.48
C TYR A 603 4.35 -23.66 3.56
N MET A 604 4.51 -23.29 4.83
CA MET A 604 4.53 -24.26 5.93
C MET A 604 3.24 -25.13 5.90
N PRO A 605 3.35 -26.47 6.00
CA PRO A 605 2.18 -27.36 6.09
C PRO A 605 1.23 -26.95 7.21
N TYR A 606 -0.06 -27.17 7.01
CA TYR A 606 -1.09 -26.63 7.91
C TYR A 606 -0.98 -27.22 9.32
N GLU A 607 -0.73 -28.53 9.42
CA GLU A 607 -0.46 -29.27 10.64
C GLU A 607 0.78 -28.76 11.40
N ASN A 608 1.80 -28.27 10.68
CA ASN A 608 3.00 -27.65 11.25
C ASN A 608 2.72 -26.22 11.73
N LEU A 609 1.90 -25.46 11.01
CA LEU A 609 1.46 -24.12 11.44
C LEU A 609 0.56 -24.21 12.69
N LEU A 610 -0.30 -25.23 12.77
CA LEU A 610 -1.06 -25.54 13.98
C LEU A 610 -0.15 -25.92 15.15
N PHE A 611 1.00 -26.54 14.90
CA PHE A 611 2.00 -26.78 15.95
C PHE A 611 2.62 -25.48 16.44
N LEU A 612 2.98 -24.55 15.54
CA LEU A 612 3.47 -23.23 15.97
C LEU A 612 2.42 -22.45 16.78
N ILE A 613 1.17 -22.43 16.33
CA ILE A 613 0.04 -21.84 17.07
C ILE A 613 -0.13 -22.55 18.43
N SER A 614 0.00 -23.87 18.47
CA SER A 614 -0.17 -24.64 19.71
C SER A 614 1.00 -24.53 20.69
N LYS A 615 2.19 -24.12 20.26
CA LYS A 615 3.41 -24.04 21.10
C LYS A 615 3.92 -22.62 21.39
N CYS A 616 3.49 -21.62 20.65
CA CYS A 616 3.87 -20.23 20.93
C CYS A 616 3.37 -19.77 22.31
N LYS A 617 4.10 -18.81 22.92
CA LYS A 617 3.70 -18.13 24.15
C LYS A 617 2.48 -17.25 23.92
N PHE A 618 2.49 -16.50 22.82
CA PHE A 618 1.41 -15.63 22.38
C PHE A 618 1.48 -15.37 20.87
N ILE A 619 0.37 -14.91 20.29
CA ILE A 619 0.27 -14.51 18.88
C ILE A 619 0.18 -13.00 18.75
N ILE A 620 0.78 -12.45 17.71
CA ILE A 620 0.63 -11.06 17.27
C ILE A 620 -0.02 -11.06 15.89
N ASP A 621 -1.14 -10.35 15.79
CA ASP A 621 -1.79 -10.06 14.52
C ASP A 621 -2.28 -8.62 14.49
N ILE A 622 -1.55 -7.74 13.79
CA ILE A 622 -1.94 -6.35 13.56
C ILE A 622 -2.39 -6.24 12.10
N PRO A 623 -3.66 -6.56 11.79
CA PRO A 623 -4.16 -6.54 10.42
C PRO A 623 -4.39 -5.12 9.92
N THR A 624 -4.18 -4.93 8.62
CA THR A 624 -4.59 -3.74 7.85
C THR A 624 -6.08 -3.43 8.01
N TYR A 625 -6.93 -4.46 8.05
CA TYR A 625 -8.39 -4.36 8.17
C TYR A 625 -8.86 -4.97 9.49
N ARG A 626 -9.45 -4.16 10.37
CA ARG A 626 -9.77 -4.51 11.78
C ARG A 626 -11.12 -5.18 11.97
N ASN A 627 -11.95 -5.11 10.94
CA ASN A 627 -13.28 -5.68 10.79
C ASN A 627 -13.27 -7.07 10.12
N TYR A 628 -12.10 -7.55 9.68
CA TYR A 628 -11.92 -8.87 9.07
C TYR A 628 -11.38 -9.84 10.13
N ASN A 629 -12.20 -10.76 10.63
CA ASN A 629 -11.70 -11.76 11.58
C ASN A 629 -10.85 -12.81 10.85
N SER A 630 -9.60 -13.02 11.28
CA SER A 630 -8.77 -14.10 10.75
C SER A 630 -9.14 -15.42 11.42
N ALA A 631 -9.43 -16.44 10.61
CA ALA A 631 -9.75 -17.79 11.09
C ALA A 631 -8.68 -18.38 12.04
N PHE A 632 -7.41 -18.00 11.85
CA PHE A 632 -6.30 -18.37 12.72
C PHE A 632 -6.36 -17.69 14.09
N LEU A 633 -6.86 -16.46 14.21
CA LEU A 633 -7.08 -15.80 15.51
C LEU A 633 -8.26 -16.44 16.25
N ASP A 634 -9.36 -16.68 15.55
CA ASP A 634 -10.52 -17.37 16.12
C ASP A 634 -10.14 -18.77 16.62
N LEU A 635 -9.36 -19.53 15.83
CA LEU A 635 -8.84 -20.82 16.27
C LEU A 635 -7.89 -20.68 17.47
N ALA A 636 -6.92 -19.76 17.43
CA ALA A 636 -5.96 -19.57 18.52
C ALA A 636 -6.63 -19.17 19.84
N HIS A 637 -7.69 -18.34 19.77
CA HIS A 637 -8.52 -17.97 20.91
C HIS A 637 -9.12 -19.23 21.56
N HIS A 638 -9.70 -20.13 20.76
CA HIS A 638 -10.25 -21.40 21.26
C HIS A 638 -9.16 -22.42 21.67
N MET A 639 -7.93 -22.31 21.16
CA MET A 639 -6.76 -23.04 21.65
C MET A 639 -6.15 -22.43 22.94
N GLY A 640 -6.83 -21.44 23.54
CA GLY A 640 -6.46 -20.77 24.78
C GLY A 640 -5.21 -19.90 24.70
N VAL A 641 -4.67 -19.69 23.49
CA VAL A 641 -3.41 -18.96 23.26
C VAL A 641 -3.63 -17.47 23.51
N PRO A 642 -2.75 -16.78 24.26
CA PRO A 642 -2.79 -15.32 24.38
C PRO A 642 -2.62 -14.63 23.02
N ILE A 643 -3.44 -13.63 22.72
CA ILE A 643 -3.45 -12.92 21.43
C ILE A 643 -3.28 -11.41 21.64
N ILE A 644 -2.41 -10.80 20.86
CA ILE A 644 -2.28 -9.34 20.72
C ILE A 644 -2.83 -8.96 19.35
N SER A 645 -3.82 -8.07 19.30
CA SER A 645 -4.37 -7.62 18.01
C SER A 645 -5.02 -6.24 18.04
N SER A 646 -4.99 -5.54 16.90
CA SER A 646 -5.79 -4.33 16.64
C SER A 646 -7.16 -4.65 15.99
N ASN A 647 -7.53 -5.93 15.89
CA ASN A 647 -8.79 -6.39 15.34
C ASN A 647 -9.94 -6.26 16.34
N TRP A 648 -11.12 -5.83 15.90
CA TRP A 648 -12.27 -5.66 16.78
C TRP A 648 -12.83 -7.00 17.31
N PHE A 649 -12.56 -8.13 16.63
CA PHE A 649 -12.95 -9.46 17.11
C PHE A 649 -12.35 -9.84 18.47
N VAL A 650 -11.18 -9.30 18.81
CA VAL A 650 -10.48 -9.68 20.05
C VAL A 650 -10.90 -8.87 21.29
N ILE A 651 -11.78 -7.89 21.11
CA ILE A 651 -12.34 -7.09 22.21
C ILE A 651 -13.27 -7.98 23.04
N ASP A 652 -13.26 -7.75 24.36
CA ASP A 652 -13.98 -8.53 25.37
C ASP A 652 -13.63 -10.04 25.38
N LYS A 653 -12.44 -10.43 24.87
CA LYS A 653 -11.91 -11.81 24.98
C LYS A 653 -10.89 -11.91 26.11
N ASP A 654 -11.06 -12.89 26.99
CA ASP A 654 -10.34 -13.02 28.26
C ASP A 654 -8.89 -13.52 28.15
N ASN A 655 -8.43 -13.87 26.94
CA ASN A 655 -7.05 -14.18 26.58
C ASN A 655 -6.51 -13.24 25.49
N CYS A 656 -7.12 -12.08 25.28
CA CYS A 656 -6.69 -11.14 24.25
C CYS A 656 -6.29 -9.78 24.84
N ILE A 657 -5.36 -9.13 24.15
CA ILE A 657 -4.96 -7.75 24.38
C ILE A 657 -5.29 -6.99 23.10
N PHE A 658 -6.33 -6.16 23.18
CA PHE A 658 -6.66 -5.23 22.11
C PHE A 658 -5.69 -4.05 22.12
N LEU A 659 -5.04 -3.79 20.98
CA LEU A 659 -4.18 -2.63 20.80
C LEU A 659 -4.93 -1.54 20.02
N PRO A 660 -5.34 -0.43 20.67
CA PRO A 660 -6.00 0.66 19.97
C PRO A 660 -5.03 1.29 18.96
N PRO A 661 -5.42 1.39 17.68
CA PRO A 661 -4.56 1.91 16.63
C PRO A 661 -4.67 3.43 16.54
N VAL A 662 -3.66 4.09 17.08
CA VAL A 662 -3.61 5.53 17.38
C VAL A 662 -2.72 6.34 16.43
N GLU A 663 -1.90 5.70 15.59
CA GLU A 663 -1.02 6.37 14.62
C GLU A 663 -1.38 6.03 13.18
N ASP A 664 -1.17 6.98 12.27
CA ASP A 664 -1.24 6.76 10.82
C ASP A 664 0.18 6.49 10.27
N ILE A 665 0.40 5.26 9.78
CA ILE A 665 1.61 4.86 9.05
C ILE A 665 1.25 4.74 7.57
N GLY A 666 1.64 5.71 6.75
CA GLY A 666 1.28 5.71 5.33
C GLY A 666 -0.24 5.82 5.12
N LYS A 667 -0.88 4.74 4.64
CA LYS A 667 -2.36 4.62 4.56
C LYS A 667 -2.95 3.70 5.65
N LEU A 668 -2.11 3.16 6.53
CA LEU A 668 -2.45 2.14 7.52
C LEU A 668 -2.48 2.74 8.93
N LYS A 669 -3.65 2.73 9.53
CA LYS A 669 -3.86 3.24 10.89
C LYS A 669 -3.57 2.10 11.89
N SER A 670 -2.51 2.25 12.69
CA SER A 670 -1.78 1.18 13.40
C SER A 670 -1.50 1.54 14.88
N PRO A 671 -1.27 0.57 15.79
CA PRO A 671 -0.81 0.85 17.15
C PRO A 671 0.59 1.51 17.17
N THR A 672 0.89 2.25 18.25
CA THR A 672 2.24 2.80 18.51
C THR A 672 3.26 1.68 18.77
N THR A 673 4.54 2.02 18.70
CA THR A 673 5.65 1.14 19.12
C THR A 673 5.48 0.75 20.59
N GLU A 674 5.11 1.71 21.42
CA GLU A 674 4.97 1.61 22.87
C GLU A 674 3.80 0.68 23.24
N ALA A 675 2.67 0.78 22.55
CA ALA A 675 1.52 -0.11 22.73
C ALA A 675 1.83 -1.56 22.31
N ILE A 676 2.68 -1.75 21.29
CA ILE A 676 3.15 -3.09 20.89
C ILE A 676 4.07 -3.69 21.96
N ILE A 677 4.95 -2.88 22.56
CA ILE A 677 5.84 -3.30 23.66
C ILE A 677 5.03 -3.65 24.91
N ASP A 678 4.12 -2.78 25.36
CA ASP A 678 3.22 -3.05 26.49
C ASP A 678 2.42 -4.34 26.27
N GLY A 679 1.75 -4.45 25.12
CA GLY A 679 0.98 -5.64 24.76
C GLY A 679 1.83 -6.91 24.76
N ALA A 680 3.07 -6.85 24.25
CA ALA A 680 3.97 -8.00 24.23
C ALA A 680 4.41 -8.42 25.64
N ASN A 681 4.78 -7.47 26.50
CA ASN A 681 5.14 -7.74 27.90
C ASN A 681 3.95 -8.34 28.67
N ARG A 682 2.75 -7.79 28.50
CA ARG A 682 1.52 -8.28 29.15
C ARG A 682 1.12 -9.67 28.64
N ALA A 683 1.21 -9.93 27.34
CA ALA A 683 0.89 -11.25 26.78
C ALA A 683 1.92 -12.32 27.17
N ASN A 684 3.21 -11.96 27.29
CA ASN A 684 4.25 -12.87 27.74
C ASN A 684 4.01 -13.40 29.16
N ASN A 685 3.41 -12.57 30.02
CA ASN A 685 3.04 -12.91 31.40
C ASN A 685 1.60 -13.46 31.51
N MET A 686 0.83 -13.52 30.41
CA MET A 686 -0.55 -13.99 30.43
C MET A 686 -0.58 -15.53 30.44
N PRO A 687 -1.21 -16.17 31.44
CA PRO A 687 -1.35 -17.62 31.46
C PRO A 687 -2.24 -18.09 30.31
N ARG A 688 -1.85 -19.19 29.67
CA ARG A 688 -2.67 -19.83 28.65
C ARG A 688 -3.98 -20.33 29.27
N LYS A 689 -5.11 -20.08 28.60
CA LYS A 689 -6.42 -20.59 29.04
C LYS A 689 -6.60 -22.06 28.65
N ASN A 690 -7.54 -22.74 29.31
CA ASN A 690 -7.98 -24.08 28.93
C ASN A 690 -8.50 -24.08 27.49
N ALA A 691 -8.00 -25.00 26.66
CA ALA A 691 -8.41 -25.12 25.28
C ALA A 691 -9.88 -25.58 25.18
N ARG A 692 -10.65 -24.91 24.33
CA ARG A 692 -12.05 -25.19 23.99
C ARG A 692 -12.15 -25.71 22.55
N THR A 693 -11.23 -26.59 22.18
CA THR A 693 -11.09 -27.10 20.80
C THR A 693 -12.36 -27.78 20.28
N ASP A 694 -13.15 -28.43 21.13
CA ASP A 694 -14.36 -29.12 20.69
C ASP A 694 -15.53 -28.14 20.43
N GLN A 695 -15.61 -27.05 21.19
CA GLN A 695 -16.50 -25.92 20.86
C GLN A 695 -16.12 -25.32 19.51
N TYR A 696 -14.82 -25.21 19.22
CA TYR A 696 -14.34 -24.75 17.92
C TYR A 696 -14.63 -25.73 16.78
N LYS A 697 -14.48 -27.05 16.99
CA LYS A 697 -14.87 -28.08 16.00
C LYS A 697 -16.36 -27.97 15.66
N ALA A 698 -17.23 -27.85 16.66
CA ALA A 698 -18.66 -27.67 16.45
C ALA A 698 -18.95 -26.38 15.64
N LYS A 699 -18.32 -25.26 16.03
CA LYS A 699 -18.40 -23.99 15.29
C LYS A 699 -17.90 -24.10 13.84
N PHE A 700 -16.81 -24.83 13.61
CA PHE A 700 -16.26 -25.11 12.28
C PHE A 700 -17.27 -25.88 11.42
N ILE A 701 -17.80 -26.99 11.92
CA ILE A 701 -18.82 -27.81 11.22
C ILE A 701 -20.03 -26.94 10.87
N ALA A 702 -20.62 -26.24 11.84
CA ALA A 702 -21.85 -25.50 11.60
C ALA A 702 -21.66 -24.26 10.70
N SER A 703 -20.49 -23.63 10.74
CA SER A 703 -20.13 -22.55 9.81
C SER A 703 -19.85 -23.08 8.40
N SER A 704 -19.25 -24.27 8.27
CA SER A 704 -19.06 -24.94 6.98
C SER A 704 -20.37 -25.43 6.38
N ALA A 705 -21.27 -26.00 7.17
CA ALA A 705 -22.62 -26.37 6.75
C ALA A 705 -23.33 -25.18 6.10
N ARG A 706 -23.36 -24.01 6.77
CA ARG A 706 -23.95 -22.77 6.24
C ARG A 706 -23.33 -22.25 4.94
N LEU A 707 -22.09 -22.64 4.61
CA LEU A 707 -21.43 -22.27 3.35
C LEU A 707 -21.74 -23.24 2.21
N PHE A 708 -21.94 -24.52 2.53
CA PHE A 708 -22.01 -25.61 1.55
C PHE A 708 -23.44 -26.13 1.30
N ILE A 709 -24.31 -26.03 2.30
CA ILE A 709 -25.75 -26.32 2.29
C ILE A 709 -26.52 -24.98 2.20
#